data_AF-A0A9Q0DT78-F1
#
_entry.id   AF-A0A9Q0DT78-F1
#
_cell.length_a   1.000
_cell.length_b   1.000
_cell.length_c   1.000
_cell.angle_alpha   90.00
_cell.angle_beta   90.00
_cell.angle_gamma   90.00
#
_symmetry.space_group_name_H-M   'P 1'
#
loop_
_entity.id
_entity.type
_entity.pdbx_description
1 polymer ?
#
loop_
_entity_poly.entity_id
_entity_poly.type
_entity_poly.pdbx_seq_one_letter_code
_entity_poly.pdbx_strand_id
1 'polypeptide(L)'
;MITRTGCNTQYKRQTLQLDVGGARRGRSSTWAELDVGGARRGRSSTWAELDVGGARRGRSSTWAELDVGGARRGRSSTWAELDVGGARRGRSSTWAELDVGGARRGRSSTHDVLHAANARVVVLTVEWKLGPEDAPYPYHNSTNRNGTYLTALIMEHELLAANTMFRKRTGKRWTFRDRATEGGAKTEGESTAFDAGAKSSSRLLETLGQFANITVITVYLQQKAGIRMVRSSCSSTMSLHTLGLPLALLLLMLGSDDGVTGSRVDKRPNFVLIMVDDLGIGDVGCYGNNTIRTPNIDRLSREGVRLSQHMAAAPLCTPSRAAFLTGRYALRSGLGSHGRVQVLLFLGGSGGLPPTETTFAKRLQKQGYTTGLVGKWHLGVNCESRGDHCHHPNHHGFHYFYGLPFTLFNNCVPGARNAVCLRVCGLLRVSGRLLALLTCVSVVSVALWFVPFGFLQTWNCIVMRNQEVVEQPMALETLTERMLKEAQNFISRNADRPFLLFFSLAHVHTPLFHSPAFAGKSRHGVYGDNVEEMDWIVGQVTETVDSLGLASNTMMYFTSDHGGHVENGERGGWNGIYKGGKAMGGWEGGIRVPGIFRWPSRLPAGRVVDEPTSLMDLYPTLKHLAQDTQTDRPDADMKLYKDKIAGLLREFEKRFQVHYFTPNFSPPDSGGCHHEHICRCDGEHVTYHDPPLVYDLSRDPSESRPLTPATEPRHGEILLRTGEAAASHRDTLTEEAGRAEAVPSQMSWDNVLWKPWLQPCCGTFPFCGCRDNASLTA
;
A
#
# COMPACT_ATOMS: atom_id res chain seq x y z
N MET A 1 6.98 -2.92 -78.23
CA MET A 1 7.95 -2.09 -78.96
C MET A 1 7.77 -0.64 -78.57
N ILE A 2 8.90 0.06 -78.49
CA ILE A 2 9.16 1.43 -78.05
C ILE A 2 8.30 2.45 -78.85
N THR A 3 7.67 3.45 -78.26
CA THR A 3 8.25 4.82 -78.19
C THR A 3 7.46 5.75 -77.26
N ARG A 4 8.21 6.52 -76.48
CA ARG A 4 7.78 7.73 -75.75
C ARG A 4 7.66 8.90 -76.72
N THR A 5 6.64 9.73 -76.53
CA THR A 5 6.75 11.19 -76.62
C THR A 5 5.80 11.79 -75.57
N GLY A 6 6.35 12.60 -74.67
CA GLY A 6 5.57 13.39 -73.73
C GLY A 6 5.51 14.84 -74.21
N CYS A 7 4.40 15.52 -73.95
CA CYS A 7 4.42 16.93 -73.59
C CYS A 7 3.16 17.31 -72.81
N ASN A 8 3.40 17.88 -71.62
CA ASN A 8 2.59 18.83 -70.87
C ASN A 8 1.06 18.71 -70.87
N THR A 9 0.54 18.08 -69.82
CA THR A 9 -0.66 18.59 -69.14
C THR A 9 -0.24 19.33 -67.87
N GLN A 10 -0.46 20.65 -67.85
CA GLN A 10 -0.50 21.46 -66.64
C GLN A 10 -1.57 20.87 -65.71
N TYR A 11 -1.16 20.22 -64.62
CA TYR A 11 -2.08 19.98 -63.51
C TYR A 11 -2.25 21.31 -62.77
N LYS A 12 -3.39 21.98 -63.00
CA LYS A 12 -3.89 23.01 -62.11
C LYS A 12 -3.92 22.45 -60.68
N ARG A 13 -3.37 23.22 -59.75
CA ARG A 13 -3.42 22.97 -58.30
C ARG A 13 -4.87 22.84 -57.87
N GLN A 14 -5.26 21.65 -57.45
CA GLN A 14 -6.32 21.47 -56.47
C GLN A 14 -5.72 20.70 -55.31
N THR A 15 -5.74 21.32 -54.14
CA THR A 15 -5.51 20.66 -52.86
C THR A 15 -6.65 19.65 -52.70
N LEU A 16 -6.33 18.37 -52.63
CA LEU A 16 -7.31 17.34 -52.31
C LEU A 16 -7.58 17.39 -50.80
N GLN A 17 -8.84 17.50 -50.38
CA GLN A 17 -9.20 17.43 -48.94
C GLN A 17 -8.84 16.06 -48.33
N LEU A 18 -8.91 14.99 -49.12
CA LEU A 18 -8.51 13.63 -48.72
C LEU A 18 -7.86 12.90 -49.91
N ASP A 19 -6.64 12.38 -49.74
CA ASP A 19 -5.95 11.58 -50.77
C ASP A 19 -5.57 10.17 -50.26
N VAL A 20 -6.27 9.16 -50.78
CA VAL A 20 -6.13 7.71 -50.50
C VAL A 20 -5.31 6.97 -51.57
N GLY A 21 -4.70 7.66 -52.54
CA GLY A 21 -4.07 7.05 -53.73
C GLY A 21 -2.72 6.34 -53.50
N GLY A 22 -2.25 5.63 -54.55
CA GLY A 22 -0.96 4.94 -54.60
C GLY A 22 0.28 5.87 -54.77
N ALA A 23 1.44 5.30 -55.10
CA ALA A 23 2.71 6.05 -55.10
C ALA A 23 2.79 7.19 -56.13
N ARG A 24 3.14 8.42 -55.68
CA ARG A 24 3.22 9.64 -56.51
C ARG A 24 4.58 10.35 -56.44
N ARG A 25 4.97 11.08 -57.51
CA ARG A 25 6.19 11.92 -57.57
C ARG A 25 5.98 13.29 -58.22
N GLY A 26 6.50 14.37 -57.64
CA GLY A 26 6.37 15.75 -58.20
C GLY A 26 6.77 16.89 -57.24
N ARG A 27 6.36 18.14 -57.54
CA ARG A 27 6.58 19.35 -56.72
C ARG A 27 5.28 20.13 -56.54
N SER A 28 4.86 20.39 -55.29
CA SER A 28 3.62 21.13 -54.94
C SER A 28 3.89 22.21 -53.88
N SER A 29 2.89 23.03 -53.52
CA SER A 29 2.92 23.87 -52.30
C SER A 29 2.38 23.10 -51.08
N THR A 30 1.24 22.42 -51.25
CA THR A 30 0.64 21.47 -50.29
C THR A 30 0.12 20.28 -51.09
N TRP A 31 0.26 19.03 -50.62
CA TRP A 31 -0.17 17.85 -51.39
C TRP A 31 -1.63 17.45 -51.12
N ALA A 32 -2.10 17.53 -49.87
CA ALA A 32 -3.48 17.33 -49.43
C ALA A 32 -3.65 17.90 -47.99
N GLU A 33 -4.87 18.13 -47.51
CA GLU A 33 -5.15 18.45 -46.10
C GLU A 33 -5.01 17.18 -45.23
N LEU A 34 -5.65 16.06 -45.64
CA LEU A 34 -5.51 14.73 -45.04
C LEU A 34 -4.95 13.71 -46.05
N ASP A 35 -3.77 13.15 -45.79
CA ASP A 35 -3.12 12.16 -46.68
C ASP A 35 -2.95 10.80 -46.00
N VAL A 36 -3.68 9.80 -46.50
CA VAL A 36 -3.67 8.42 -45.98
C VAL A 36 -3.07 7.42 -46.99
N GLY A 37 -2.55 7.90 -48.13
CA GLY A 37 -2.11 7.09 -49.27
C GLY A 37 -0.71 6.45 -49.16
N GLY A 38 -0.33 5.68 -50.18
CA GLY A 38 0.93 4.90 -50.26
C GLY A 38 2.21 5.74 -50.48
N ALA A 39 3.40 5.13 -50.63
CA ALA A 39 4.69 5.86 -50.56
C ALA A 39 4.86 7.02 -51.58
N ARG A 40 5.28 8.23 -51.13
CA ARG A 40 5.43 9.43 -51.99
C ARG A 40 6.87 9.97 -52.05
N ARG A 41 7.25 10.62 -53.18
CA ARG A 41 8.57 11.27 -53.32
C ARG A 41 8.59 12.58 -54.11
N GLY A 42 9.12 13.67 -53.54
CA GLY A 42 8.98 15.01 -54.14
C GLY A 42 9.53 16.20 -53.32
N ARG A 43 9.14 17.43 -53.66
CA ARG A 43 9.49 18.67 -52.91
C ARG A 43 8.24 19.53 -52.68
N SER A 44 8.05 20.03 -51.46
CA SER A 44 6.88 20.86 -51.09
C SER A 44 7.26 22.07 -50.23
N SER A 45 6.30 22.94 -49.89
CA SER A 45 6.41 23.87 -48.74
C SER A 45 5.87 23.20 -47.46
N THR A 46 4.72 22.55 -47.54
CA THR A 46 4.17 21.64 -46.50
C THR A 46 3.74 20.34 -47.18
N TRP A 47 3.96 19.16 -46.59
CA TRP A 47 3.53 17.91 -47.24
C TRP A 47 2.01 17.68 -47.09
N ALA A 48 1.49 17.68 -45.88
CA ALA A 48 0.06 17.72 -45.56
C ALA A 48 -0.14 18.36 -44.18
N GLU A 49 -1.37 18.77 -43.85
CA GLU A 49 -1.69 19.24 -42.49
C GLU A 49 -1.80 18.04 -41.52
N LEU A 50 -2.46 16.95 -41.96
CA LEU A 50 -2.51 15.66 -41.27
C LEU A 50 -2.05 14.51 -42.20
N ASP A 51 -0.88 13.89 -41.93
CA ASP A 51 -0.35 12.76 -42.73
C ASP A 51 -0.34 11.46 -41.92
N VAL A 52 -1.18 10.50 -42.31
CA VAL A 52 -1.28 9.16 -41.68
C VAL A 52 -0.78 8.05 -42.61
N GLY A 53 -0.32 8.38 -43.81
CA GLY A 53 0.01 7.43 -44.87
C GLY A 53 1.41 6.79 -44.81
N GLY A 54 1.72 5.97 -45.83
CA GLY A 54 2.95 5.16 -45.92
C GLY A 54 4.25 5.95 -46.16
N ALA A 55 5.40 5.28 -46.29
CA ALA A 55 6.72 5.93 -46.25
C ALA A 55 6.93 7.08 -47.25
N ARG A 56 7.48 8.22 -46.80
CA ARG A 56 7.67 9.43 -47.64
C ARG A 56 9.14 9.80 -47.82
N ARG A 57 9.52 10.35 -48.98
CA ARG A 57 10.90 10.82 -49.25
C ARG A 57 10.98 12.14 -50.02
N GLY A 58 11.66 13.16 -49.50
CA GLY A 58 11.55 14.50 -50.13
C GLY A 58 12.21 15.67 -49.40
N ARG A 59 11.89 16.90 -49.81
CA ARG A 59 12.37 18.13 -49.15
C ARG A 59 11.21 19.10 -48.93
N SER A 60 11.12 19.71 -47.75
CA SER A 60 10.06 20.67 -47.39
C SER A 60 10.62 21.87 -46.60
N SER A 61 9.77 22.85 -46.28
CA SER A 61 10.00 23.78 -45.16
C SER A 61 9.44 23.22 -43.85
N THR A 62 8.21 22.69 -43.88
CA THR A 62 7.61 21.90 -42.80
C THR A 62 7.16 20.56 -43.39
N TRP A 63 7.39 19.41 -42.73
CA TRP A 63 6.87 18.16 -43.29
C TRP A 63 5.37 18.04 -43.10
N ALA A 64 4.86 18.05 -41.88
CA ALA A 64 3.43 18.17 -41.62
C ALA A 64 3.18 18.98 -40.35
N GLU A 65 1.96 19.45 -40.13
CA GLU A 65 1.60 20.02 -38.81
C GLU A 65 1.37 18.89 -37.81
N LEU A 66 0.64 17.83 -38.19
CA LEU A 66 0.48 16.58 -37.44
C LEU A 66 0.86 15.34 -38.29
N ASP A 67 1.93 14.63 -37.92
CA ASP A 67 2.38 13.40 -38.64
C ASP A 67 2.25 12.15 -37.75
N VAL A 68 1.35 11.25 -38.13
CA VAL A 68 1.11 9.96 -37.44
C VAL A 68 1.55 8.76 -38.30
N GLY A 69 2.02 9.00 -39.53
CA GLY A 69 2.27 7.95 -40.53
C GLY A 69 3.65 7.28 -40.47
N GLY A 70 3.88 6.39 -41.45
CA GLY A 70 5.08 5.52 -41.53
C GLY A 70 6.40 6.25 -41.85
N ALA A 71 7.50 5.51 -41.95
CA ALA A 71 8.87 6.08 -41.99
C ALA A 71 9.10 7.21 -43.01
N ARG A 72 9.77 8.29 -42.59
CA ARG A 72 10.04 9.48 -43.44
C ARG A 72 11.53 9.70 -43.68
N ARG A 73 11.90 10.16 -44.88
CA ARG A 73 13.32 10.45 -45.22
C ARG A 73 13.52 11.71 -46.07
N GLY A 74 14.36 12.65 -45.63
CA GLY A 74 14.61 13.86 -46.41
C GLY A 74 15.10 15.09 -45.64
N ARG A 75 14.78 16.31 -46.09
CA ARG A 75 15.33 17.55 -45.50
C ARG A 75 14.24 18.61 -45.27
N SER A 76 14.27 19.26 -44.11
CA SER A 76 13.34 20.35 -43.74
C SER A 76 14.03 21.50 -43.02
N SER A 77 13.27 22.56 -42.70
CA SER A 77 13.58 23.45 -41.57
C SER A 77 12.96 22.91 -40.27
N THR A 78 11.69 22.52 -40.30
CA THR A 78 11.01 21.81 -39.19
C THR A 78 10.44 20.49 -39.72
N TRP A 79 10.61 19.37 -39.01
CA TRP A 79 10.00 18.11 -39.48
C TRP A 79 8.50 18.12 -39.27
N ALA A 80 8.00 18.17 -38.04
CA ALA A 80 6.58 18.44 -37.82
C ALA A 80 6.38 19.40 -36.65
N GLU A 81 5.19 19.94 -36.45
CA GLU A 81 4.89 20.66 -35.20
C GLU A 81 4.57 19.63 -34.10
N LEU A 82 3.72 18.65 -34.40
CA LEU A 82 3.41 17.49 -33.55
C LEU A 82 3.67 16.16 -34.30
N ASP A 83 4.61 15.34 -33.82
CA ASP A 83 4.96 14.05 -34.47
C ASP A 83 4.72 12.86 -33.53
N VAL A 84 3.82 11.97 -33.93
CA VAL A 84 3.48 10.73 -33.18
C VAL A 84 3.80 9.46 -33.99
N GLY A 85 4.35 9.61 -35.20
CA GLY A 85 4.54 8.54 -36.18
C GLY A 85 5.90 7.83 -36.16
N GLY A 86 6.10 6.93 -37.13
CA GLY A 86 7.27 6.02 -37.19
C GLY A 86 8.62 6.69 -37.53
N ALA A 87 9.70 5.91 -37.56
CA ALA A 87 11.09 6.40 -37.64
C ALA A 87 11.39 7.45 -38.74
N ARG A 88 12.17 8.49 -38.38
CA ARG A 88 12.50 9.62 -39.28
C ARG A 88 14.00 9.69 -39.54
N ARG A 89 14.39 9.96 -40.79
CA ARG A 89 15.81 10.06 -41.17
C ARG A 89 16.10 11.25 -42.08
N GLY A 90 16.92 12.19 -41.62
CA GLY A 90 17.39 13.26 -42.50
C GLY A 90 17.92 14.50 -41.80
N ARG A 91 17.75 15.69 -42.39
CA ARG A 91 18.42 16.92 -41.92
C ARG A 91 17.40 18.03 -41.67
N SER A 92 17.46 18.66 -40.51
CA SER A 92 16.57 19.77 -40.14
C SER A 92 17.33 20.91 -39.46
N SER A 93 16.65 22.03 -39.23
CA SER A 93 17.03 22.92 -38.12
C SER A 93 16.44 22.40 -36.80
N THR A 94 15.15 22.03 -36.79
CA THR A 94 14.40 21.50 -35.63
C THR A 94 13.65 20.22 -36.03
N TRP A 95 13.53 19.23 -35.13
CA TRP A 95 12.80 17.98 -35.43
C TRP A 95 11.29 18.16 -35.28
N ALA A 96 10.77 18.29 -34.06
CA ALA A 96 9.42 18.76 -33.85
C ALA A 96 9.34 19.70 -32.64
N GLU A 97 8.25 20.44 -32.51
CA GLU A 97 7.99 21.23 -31.29
C GLU A 97 7.49 20.33 -30.15
N LEU A 98 6.67 19.31 -30.46
CA LEU A 98 6.29 18.24 -29.53
C LEU A 98 6.44 16.86 -30.22
N ASP A 99 7.31 15.99 -29.68
CA ASP A 99 7.69 14.71 -30.29
C ASP A 99 7.40 13.52 -29.36
N VAL A 100 6.47 12.65 -29.76
CA VAL A 100 6.11 11.41 -29.04
C VAL A 100 6.27 10.16 -29.93
N GLY A 101 6.91 10.30 -31.10
CA GLY A 101 7.05 9.27 -32.12
C GLY A 101 8.36 8.46 -32.08
N GLY A 102 8.54 7.56 -33.05
CA GLY A 102 9.67 6.60 -33.10
C GLY A 102 11.04 7.19 -33.48
N ALA A 103 12.11 6.41 -33.34
CA ALA A 103 13.52 6.86 -33.45
C ALA A 103 13.87 7.88 -34.57
N ARG A 104 14.60 8.95 -34.20
CA ARG A 104 15.09 10.00 -35.11
C ARG A 104 16.57 9.81 -35.43
N ARG A 105 16.96 9.86 -36.70
CA ARG A 105 18.38 9.67 -37.11
C ARG A 105 18.80 10.73 -38.13
N GLY A 106 19.63 11.69 -37.73
CA GLY A 106 19.97 12.79 -38.62
C GLY A 106 20.79 13.92 -37.99
N ARG A 107 20.88 15.07 -38.67
CA ARG A 107 21.65 16.25 -38.24
C ARG A 107 20.68 17.42 -38.02
N SER A 108 20.64 18.02 -36.82
CA SER A 108 19.90 19.26 -36.49
C SER A 108 20.82 20.34 -35.94
N SER A 109 20.34 21.59 -35.88
CA SER A 109 21.09 22.74 -35.36
C SER A 109 20.74 23.12 -33.91
N THR A 110 19.58 22.69 -33.41
CA THR A 110 19.14 22.85 -32.01
C THR A 110 18.55 21.52 -31.50
N HIS A 111 18.65 21.29 -30.19
CA HIS A 111 17.92 20.28 -29.43
C HIS A 111 17.52 20.95 -28.11
N ASP A 112 16.24 21.30 -27.94
CA ASP A 112 15.59 21.50 -26.64
C ASP A 112 14.23 20.80 -26.79
N VAL A 113 13.90 19.71 -26.09
CA VAL A 113 13.76 19.43 -24.64
C VAL A 113 12.35 19.74 -24.15
N LEU A 114 11.50 18.72 -24.26
CA LEU A 114 10.41 18.39 -23.35
C LEU A 114 10.06 16.90 -23.60
N HIS A 115 10.80 16.00 -22.96
CA HIS A 115 10.30 14.64 -22.76
C HIS A 115 9.44 14.66 -21.50
N ALA A 116 8.18 15.07 -21.65
CA ALA A 116 7.15 14.86 -20.64
C ALA A 116 6.38 13.59 -21.00
N ALA A 117 6.95 12.44 -20.65
CA ALA A 117 6.20 11.20 -20.55
C ALA A 117 6.31 10.71 -19.11
N ASN A 118 5.16 10.32 -18.54
CA ASN A 118 4.94 9.74 -17.22
C ASN A 118 4.44 10.74 -16.16
N ALA A 119 3.18 11.17 -16.30
CA ALA A 119 2.37 11.46 -15.12
C ALA A 119 1.89 10.13 -14.54
N ARG A 120 2.26 9.92 -13.29
CA ARG A 120 1.95 8.77 -12.45
C ARG A 120 0.80 9.14 -11.52
N VAL A 121 0.06 8.13 -11.11
CA VAL A 121 -1.24 8.23 -10.41
C VAL A 121 -1.11 9.05 -9.16
N VAL A 122 -2.00 10.02 -8.94
CA VAL A 122 -2.18 10.71 -7.68
C VAL A 122 -3.67 10.95 -7.47
N VAL A 123 -4.35 10.16 -6.63
CA VAL A 123 -5.70 10.54 -6.15
C VAL A 123 -5.49 11.69 -5.19
N LEU A 124 -6.15 12.82 -5.43
CA LEU A 124 -5.95 14.02 -4.62
C LEU A 124 -7.27 14.64 -4.25
N THR A 125 -7.52 14.72 -2.95
CA THR A 125 -8.55 15.61 -2.42
C THR A 125 -7.96 17.01 -2.30
N VAL A 126 -8.47 17.96 -3.08
CA VAL A 126 -8.02 19.37 -3.04
C VAL A 126 -9.13 20.24 -2.44
N GLU A 127 -8.80 20.90 -1.32
CA GLU A 127 -9.71 21.72 -0.52
C GLU A 127 -9.65 23.21 -0.94
N TRP A 128 -10.79 23.91 -0.86
CA TRP A 128 -10.90 25.33 -1.22
C TRP A 128 -11.70 26.16 -0.21
N LYS A 129 -11.31 27.43 -0.09
CA LYS A 129 -11.95 28.44 0.77
C LYS A 129 -12.39 29.64 -0.07
N LEU A 130 -13.60 30.17 0.19
CA LEU A 130 -14.03 31.50 -0.25
C LEU A 130 -13.52 32.56 0.75
N GLY A 131 -12.88 33.62 0.25
CA GLY A 131 -12.61 34.83 1.04
C GLY A 131 -13.85 35.73 1.03
N PRO A 132 -14.16 36.44 2.13
CA PRO A 132 -15.18 37.47 2.10
C PRO A 132 -14.68 38.69 1.30
N GLU A 133 -15.51 39.18 0.38
CA GLU A 133 -15.42 40.53 -0.16
C GLU A 133 -15.76 41.54 0.95
N ASP A 134 -15.01 42.65 0.97
CA ASP A 134 -15.28 43.94 1.64
C ASP A 134 -15.23 44.06 3.17
N ALA A 135 -14.10 44.60 3.68
CA ALA A 135 -14.06 45.72 4.65
C ALA A 135 -12.62 46.27 4.84
N PRO A 136 -12.41 47.60 4.93
CA PRO A 136 -11.07 48.22 4.99
C PRO A 136 -10.58 48.58 6.41
N TYR A 137 -9.24 48.76 6.52
CA TYR A 137 -8.43 49.45 7.56
C TYR A 137 -7.69 48.62 8.64
N PRO A 138 -6.53 49.13 9.17
CA PRO A 138 -5.29 48.35 9.28
C PRO A 138 -4.69 48.36 10.70
N TYR A 139 -3.75 47.47 11.01
CA TYR A 139 -2.61 47.79 11.90
C TYR A 139 -1.53 46.69 11.81
N HIS A 140 -0.29 47.13 11.64
CA HIS A 140 0.95 46.34 11.67
C HIS A 140 1.17 45.70 13.05
N ASN A 141 1.63 44.43 13.13
CA ASN A 141 3.07 44.10 13.15
C ASN A 141 3.35 42.58 13.26
N SER A 142 4.42 42.16 12.58
CA SER A 142 5.26 40.95 12.71
C SER A 142 4.67 39.53 12.71
N THR A 143 5.18 38.74 11.75
CA THR A 143 5.28 37.27 11.73
C THR A 143 3.98 36.46 11.75
N ASN A 144 3.28 36.44 10.62
CA ASN A 144 2.46 35.29 10.24
C ASN A 144 2.58 35.09 8.73
N ARG A 145 3.32 34.06 8.30
CA ARG A 145 3.11 33.49 6.96
C ARG A 145 1.76 32.79 7.03
N ASN A 146 0.73 33.47 6.54
CA ASN A 146 -0.56 32.87 6.19
C ASN A 146 -0.32 31.83 5.09
N GLY A 147 0.02 30.60 5.50
CA GLY A 147 0.00 29.43 4.64
C GLY A 147 -1.42 28.93 4.52
N THR A 148 -1.94 28.86 3.30
CA THR A 148 -3.07 28.01 2.96
C THR A 148 -2.62 26.58 3.19
N TYR A 149 -3.13 25.90 4.23
CA TYR A 149 -2.82 24.50 4.47
C TYR A 149 -3.67 23.63 3.54
N LEU A 150 -3.03 22.87 2.66
CA LEU A 150 -3.66 21.85 1.83
C LEU A 150 -3.67 20.52 2.62
N THR A 151 -4.82 19.87 2.74
CA THR A 151 -4.88 18.45 3.13
C THR A 151 -5.07 17.62 1.87
N ALA A 152 -3.96 17.10 1.35
CA ALA A 152 -3.94 16.21 0.20
C ALA A 152 -3.75 14.78 0.71
N LEU A 153 -4.76 13.92 0.60
CA LEU A 153 -4.58 12.46 0.69
C LEU A 153 -4.20 12.00 -0.70
N ILE A 154 -2.93 11.69 -0.88
CA ILE A 154 -2.34 11.25 -2.15
C ILE A 154 -2.28 9.74 -2.20
N MET A 155 -2.97 9.10 -3.15
CA MET A 155 -2.74 7.68 -3.42
C MET A 155 -2.08 7.54 -4.79
N GLU A 156 -0.84 7.04 -4.80
CA GLU A 156 -0.08 6.78 -6.03
C GLU A 156 0.08 5.29 -6.35
N HIS A 157 0.08 4.99 -7.65
CA HIS A 157 0.37 3.70 -8.28
C HIS A 157 1.27 3.95 -9.50
N GLU A 158 2.44 3.30 -9.61
CA GLU A 158 3.41 3.63 -10.67
C GLU A 158 4.09 2.43 -11.36
N LEU A 159 4.15 2.40 -12.69
CA LEU A 159 4.95 1.40 -13.44
C LEU A 159 6.35 1.94 -13.81
N LEU A 160 7.36 1.06 -13.88
CA LEU A 160 8.66 1.32 -14.53
C LEU A 160 9.27 0.02 -15.06
N ALA A 161 9.58 -0.03 -16.37
CA ALA A 161 10.46 -1.03 -16.96
C ALA A 161 11.35 -0.42 -18.06
N ALA A 162 12.64 -0.75 -17.95
CA ALA A 162 13.68 -0.92 -18.97
C ALA A 162 14.93 -0.04 -18.74
N ASN A 163 15.97 -0.66 -18.15
CA ASN A 163 17.33 -0.15 -18.18
C ASN A 163 18.21 -1.18 -18.88
N THR A 164 18.53 -0.96 -20.16
CA THR A 164 19.74 -1.48 -20.79
C THR A 164 20.05 -0.73 -22.08
N MET A 165 21.34 -0.42 -22.24
CA MET A 165 22.02 0.21 -23.39
C MET A 165 22.02 1.75 -23.45
N PHE A 166 23.11 2.38 -23.00
CA PHE A 166 24.23 2.74 -23.89
C PHE A 166 25.40 3.36 -23.09
N ARG A 167 26.46 2.57 -22.90
CA ARG A 167 27.79 3.04 -22.50
C ARG A 167 28.62 3.14 -23.78
N LYS A 168 28.75 4.33 -24.39
CA LYS A 168 29.95 4.73 -25.17
C LYS A 168 29.87 6.16 -25.74
N ARG A 169 31.02 6.83 -25.55
CA ARG A 169 31.60 7.97 -26.31
C ARG A 169 31.22 9.38 -25.86
N THR A 170 31.87 9.80 -24.78
CA THR A 170 32.38 11.17 -24.69
C THR A 170 33.69 11.27 -25.48
N GLY A 171 33.78 12.30 -26.30
CA GLY A 171 34.99 12.71 -26.99
C GLY A 171 35.15 14.21 -26.82
N LYS A 172 36.31 14.59 -26.25
CA LYS A 172 36.95 15.92 -26.21
C LYS A 172 36.64 16.86 -25.03
N ARG A 173 37.55 16.74 -24.05
CA ARG A 173 38.59 17.71 -23.66
C ARG A 173 38.16 19.17 -23.45
N TRP A 174 38.10 19.56 -22.18
CA TRP A 174 38.55 20.87 -21.71
C TRP A 174 39.35 20.69 -20.41
N THR A 175 40.48 21.38 -20.34
CA THR A 175 41.47 21.39 -19.26
C THR A 175 41.39 22.71 -18.52
N PHE A 176 41.29 22.68 -17.19
CA PHE A 176 41.91 23.64 -16.24
C PHE A 176 42.01 22.89 -14.91
N ARG A 177 43.19 22.34 -14.58
CA ARG A 177 44.27 22.92 -13.77
C ARG A 177 43.85 23.09 -12.31
N ASP A 178 44.09 22.04 -11.53
CA ASP A 178 44.38 22.19 -10.11
C ASP A 178 45.69 21.51 -9.77
N ARG A 179 46.36 22.14 -8.81
CA ARG A 179 47.77 22.03 -8.46
C ARG A 179 47.90 21.14 -7.23
N ALA A 180 49.07 20.51 -7.12
CA ALA A 180 49.73 20.02 -5.92
C ALA A 180 49.81 18.48 -5.76
N THR A 181 51.08 18.02 -5.84
CA THR A 181 51.79 17.06 -4.96
C THR A 181 51.21 15.65 -4.85
N GLU A 182 51.94 14.54 -4.97
CA GLU A 182 53.38 14.21 -4.99
C GLU A 182 53.49 12.69 -5.24
N GLY A 183 54.57 12.22 -5.91
CA GLY A 183 55.03 10.82 -5.93
C GLY A 183 54.23 9.83 -6.79
N GLY A 184 54.76 9.00 -7.69
CA GLY A 184 56.12 8.54 -7.94
C GLY A 184 56.07 7.05 -8.32
N ALA A 185 56.73 6.67 -9.43
CA ALA A 185 56.97 5.31 -10.00
C ALA A 185 55.80 4.65 -10.76
N LYS A 186 55.85 4.44 -12.09
CA LYS A 186 56.65 3.46 -12.92
C LYS A 186 56.39 2.01 -12.45
N THR A 187 55.91 1.05 -13.24
CA THR A 187 56.31 0.55 -14.59
C THR A 187 55.13 -0.24 -15.21
N GLU A 188 54.86 -0.21 -16.53
CA GLU A 188 55.30 -1.20 -17.56
C GLU A 188 55.33 -2.66 -17.05
N GLY A 189 54.74 -3.68 -17.68
CA GLY A 189 54.05 -3.82 -18.96
C GLY A 189 53.60 -5.28 -19.16
N GLU A 190 52.86 -5.51 -20.25
CA GLU A 190 52.70 -6.79 -20.98
C GLU A 190 52.10 -8.02 -20.26
N SER A 191 51.39 -8.94 -20.89
CA SER A 191 50.62 -9.01 -22.13
C SER A 191 49.92 -10.39 -22.12
N THR A 192 48.75 -10.48 -22.76
CA THR A 192 48.14 -11.73 -23.30
C THR A 192 47.74 -12.84 -22.30
N ALA A 193 46.83 -13.77 -22.56
CA ALA A 193 45.66 -13.96 -23.42
C ALA A 193 45.18 -15.41 -23.10
N PHE A 194 43.94 -15.73 -23.46
CA PHE A 194 43.32 -17.07 -23.43
C PHE A 194 42.98 -17.65 -22.04
N ASP A 195 41.94 -18.45 -21.84
CA ASP A 195 40.67 -18.79 -22.48
C ASP A 195 40.04 -19.84 -21.54
N ALA A 196 38.71 -20.00 -21.58
CA ALA A 196 37.91 -21.12 -21.05
C ALA A 196 38.15 -21.56 -19.57
N GLY A 197 37.19 -21.54 -18.64
CA GLY A 197 35.78 -21.88 -18.81
C GLY A 197 35.56 -23.39 -18.88
N ALA A 198 35.55 -24.11 -17.74
CA ALA A 198 34.58 -25.17 -17.40
C ALA A 198 34.93 -25.94 -16.11
N LYS A 199 33.93 -26.03 -15.21
CA LYS A 199 33.41 -27.22 -14.48
C LYS A 199 34.47 -28.25 -14.01
N SER A 200 34.51 -28.71 -12.76
CA SER A 200 33.45 -29.52 -12.17
C SER A 200 33.98 -30.20 -10.89
N SER A 201 33.13 -30.24 -9.88
CA SER A 201 32.84 -31.40 -9.00
C SER A 201 33.83 -31.92 -7.95
N SER A 202 33.32 -31.83 -6.72
CA SER A 202 33.11 -32.93 -5.74
C SER A 202 34.29 -33.55 -5.00
N ARG A 203 34.08 -33.54 -3.67
CA ARG A 203 34.16 -34.66 -2.71
C ARG A 203 35.48 -34.89 -1.93
N LEU A 204 35.23 -34.95 -0.61
CA LEU A 204 35.67 -35.94 0.38
C LEU A 204 37.01 -35.74 1.12
N LEU A 205 36.82 -35.65 2.45
CA LEU A 205 37.54 -36.32 3.55
C LEU A 205 38.80 -35.68 4.16
N GLU A 206 38.72 -35.66 5.51
CA GLU A 206 39.77 -35.85 6.53
C GLU A 206 40.77 -34.70 6.76
N THR A 207 40.63 -33.94 7.86
CA THR A 207 41.17 -34.12 9.24
C THR A 207 42.69 -33.96 9.40
N LEU A 208 43.06 -33.48 10.60
CA LEU A 208 44.38 -33.04 11.12
C LEU A 208 44.63 -31.54 10.87
N GLY A 209 44.85 -30.65 11.84
CA GLY A 209 45.17 -30.78 13.26
C GLY A 209 46.47 -30.01 13.57
N GLN A 210 46.41 -29.08 14.54
CA GLN A 210 47.52 -28.37 15.24
C GLN A 210 48.20 -27.22 14.45
N PHE A 211 48.47 -26.02 15.00
CA PHE A 211 48.97 -25.56 16.31
C PHE A 211 48.29 -24.21 16.71
N ALA A 212 47.82 -23.98 17.95
CA ALA A 212 48.52 -23.38 19.12
C ALA A 212 49.22 -22.03 18.80
N ASN A 213 49.13 -20.88 19.50
CA ASN A 213 48.72 -20.40 20.84
C ASN A 213 48.38 -18.88 20.65
N ILE A 214 47.59 -18.18 21.48
CA ILE A 214 48.02 -17.61 22.78
C ILE A 214 46.79 -17.19 23.60
N THR A 215 46.87 -17.60 24.85
CA THR A 215 46.05 -17.33 26.03
C THR A 215 46.26 -15.91 26.58
N VAL A 216 45.18 -15.23 27.01
CA VAL A 216 45.17 -14.51 28.29
C VAL A 216 43.85 -14.80 29.00
N ILE A 217 43.99 -15.52 30.11
CA ILE A 217 43.00 -15.79 31.15
C ILE A 217 43.07 -14.64 32.17
N THR A 218 41.96 -14.16 32.70
CA THR A 218 41.68 -14.20 34.16
C THR A 218 40.18 -14.03 34.42
N VAL A 219 39.69 -14.97 35.21
CA VAL A 219 38.33 -15.23 35.68
C VAL A 219 38.11 -14.56 37.03
N TYR A 220 36.88 -14.15 37.36
CA TYR A 220 36.35 -14.29 38.72
C TYR A 220 34.89 -14.75 38.68
N LEU A 221 34.63 -15.81 39.44
CA LEU A 221 33.37 -16.55 39.56
C LEU A 221 32.52 -16.05 40.73
N GLN A 222 31.20 -16.10 40.51
CA GLN A 222 30.08 -16.48 41.38
C GLN A 222 30.06 -16.14 42.88
N GLN A 223 28.88 -15.70 43.36
CA GLN A 223 28.12 -16.51 44.32
C GLN A 223 26.61 -16.22 44.36
N LYS A 224 25.81 -17.30 44.24
CA LYS A 224 24.42 -17.41 44.72
C LYS A 224 24.42 -17.68 46.22
N ALA A 225 23.50 -17.09 46.96
CA ALA A 225 22.89 -17.72 48.14
C ALA A 225 21.55 -17.04 48.48
N GLY A 226 20.49 -17.83 48.64
CA GLY A 226 19.23 -17.40 49.26
C GLY A 226 19.27 -17.60 50.78
N ILE A 227 18.41 -16.90 51.51
CA ILE A 227 18.18 -17.13 52.94
C ILE A 227 16.67 -17.08 53.26
N ARG A 228 16.27 -18.07 54.06
CA ARG A 228 14.95 -18.37 54.62
C ARG A 228 14.54 -17.42 55.76
N MET A 229 13.23 -17.34 55.93
CA MET A 229 12.49 -16.99 57.16
C MET A 229 13.08 -17.56 58.45
N VAL A 230 13.15 -16.72 59.50
CA VAL A 230 13.18 -17.14 60.92
C VAL A 230 12.21 -16.27 61.71
N ARG A 231 11.28 -16.92 62.43
CA ARG A 231 10.48 -16.37 63.53
C ARG A 231 11.32 -16.38 64.81
N SER A 232 11.18 -15.36 65.65
CA SER A 232 11.29 -15.53 67.11
C SER A 232 10.41 -14.51 67.84
N SER A 233 9.60 -15.04 68.76
CA SER A 233 8.98 -14.32 69.87
C SER A 233 9.93 -14.39 71.07
N CYS A 234 10.03 -13.35 71.91
CA CYS A 234 9.78 -13.47 73.35
C CYS A 234 9.75 -12.12 74.08
N SER A 235 9.06 -12.14 75.21
CA SER A 235 8.51 -11.06 76.06
C SER A 235 9.50 -10.32 76.97
N SER A 236 8.95 -9.28 77.63
CA SER A 236 9.23 -8.76 78.99
C SER A 236 10.11 -7.49 79.01
N THR A 237 9.86 -6.40 79.73
CA THR A 237 8.95 -6.04 80.85
C THR A 237 9.08 -4.52 81.10
N MET A 238 7.99 -3.84 81.54
CA MET A 238 7.86 -2.66 82.45
C MET A 238 8.94 -1.54 82.44
N SER A 239 8.65 -0.23 82.50
CA SER A 239 7.70 0.49 83.35
C SER A 239 7.57 1.96 82.91
N LEU A 240 6.44 2.56 83.30
CA LEU A 240 6.03 3.95 83.20
C LEU A 240 7.11 4.98 83.60
N HIS A 241 7.26 6.05 82.80
CA HIS A 241 7.08 7.44 83.23
C HIS A 241 7.13 8.38 82.00
N THR A 242 6.36 9.47 82.05
CA THR A 242 6.25 10.60 81.09
C THR A 242 5.23 10.48 79.94
N LEU A 243 3.95 10.45 80.34
CA LEU A 243 2.80 10.88 79.54
C LEU A 243 2.88 12.40 79.33
N GLY A 244 2.99 12.85 78.08
CA GLY A 244 2.92 14.29 77.79
C GLY A 244 3.17 14.73 76.35
N LEU A 245 3.51 13.85 75.40
CA LEU A 245 3.84 14.28 74.03
C LEU A 245 3.35 13.45 72.81
N PRO A 246 2.49 12.40 72.89
CA PRO A 246 2.02 11.76 71.65
C PRO A 246 0.63 12.21 71.16
N LEU A 247 -0.14 13.01 71.92
CA LEU A 247 -1.48 13.42 71.48
C LEU A 247 -1.47 14.67 70.57
N ALA A 248 -0.46 15.54 70.71
CA ALA A 248 -0.30 16.70 69.83
C ALA A 248 0.21 16.31 68.43
N LEU A 249 1.01 15.25 68.31
CA LEU A 249 1.41 14.70 67.00
C LEU A 249 0.28 13.90 66.33
N LEU A 250 -0.64 13.30 67.11
CA LEU A 250 -1.79 12.58 66.56
C LEU A 250 -2.89 13.53 66.08
N LEU A 251 -3.03 14.71 66.69
CA LEU A 251 -3.96 15.77 66.25
C LEU A 251 -3.41 16.60 65.08
N LEU A 252 -2.09 16.72 64.92
CA LEU A 252 -1.46 17.29 63.71
C LEU A 252 -1.52 16.34 62.50
N MET A 253 -1.79 15.05 62.70
CA MET A 253 -1.99 14.07 61.63
C MET A 253 -3.46 13.87 61.24
N LEU A 254 -4.41 14.53 61.93
CA LEU A 254 -5.86 14.42 61.68
C LEU A 254 -6.53 15.77 61.37
N GLY A 255 -5.73 16.83 61.12
CA GLY A 255 -6.20 18.21 61.02
C GLY A 255 -5.87 18.97 59.73
N SER A 256 -5.56 18.28 58.63
CA SER A 256 -5.46 18.88 57.29
C SER A 256 -6.62 18.38 56.43
N ASP A 257 -7.81 18.87 56.71
CA ASP A 257 -8.95 18.82 55.79
C ASP A 257 -8.79 19.96 54.77
N ASP A 258 -7.63 19.98 54.09
CA ASP A 258 -7.52 20.66 52.82
C ASP A 258 -8.18 19.73 51.82
N GLY A 259 -9.26 20.21 51.20
CA GLY A 259 -9.96 19.54 50.12
C GLY A 259 -8.95 19.05 49.08
N VAL A 260 -8.57 17.79 49.19
CA VAL A 260 -7.93 17.04 48.14
C VAL A 260 -9.04 16.86 47.11
N THR A 261 -9.25 17.89 46.28
CA THR A 261 -9.54 17.65 44.88
C THR A 261 -8.51 16.63 44.47
N GLY A 262 -8.94 15.36 44.38
CA GLY A 262 -8.11 14.29 43.87
C GLY A 262 -7.52 14.82 42.58
N SER A 263 -6.24 15.17 42.64
CA SER A 263 -5.43 15.29 41.45
C SER A 263 -5.70 13.98 40.73
N ARG A 264 -6.52 14.02 39.68
CA ARG A 264 -6.55 12.97 38.69
C ARG A 264 -5.11 12.91 38.24
N VAL A 265 -4.33 11.98 38.81
CA VAL A 265 -3.16 11.44 38.15
C VAL A 265 -3.68 11.17 36.76
N ASP A 266 -3.25 11.96 35.78
CA ASP A 266 -3.71 11.92 34.41
C ASP A 266 -3.15 10.60 33.85
N LYS A 267 -3.78 9.49 34.26
CA LYS A 267 -3.38 8.14 33.93
C LYS A 267 -3.38 8.10 32.42
N ARG A 268 -2.24 7.74 31.83
CA ARG A 268 -2.12 7.55 30.39
C ARG A 268 -3.28 6.66 29.92
N PRO A 269 -3.96 7.03 28.82
CA PRO A 269 -5.17 6.33 28.39
C PRO A 269 -4.85 4.93 27.87
N ASN A 270 -5.82 4.03 27.96
CA ASN A 270 -5.78 2.74 27.26
C ASN A 270 -6.26 2.90 25.81
N PHE A 271 -5.78 2.04 24.92
CA PHE A 271 -6.17 2.03 23.53
C PHE A 271 -6.73 0.65 23.15
N VAL A 272 -7.94 0.61 22.60
CA VAL A 272 -8.54 -0.59 22.01
C VAL A 272 -8.88 -0.27 20.56
N LEU A 273 -8.08 -0.80 19.64
CA LEU A 273 -8.22 -0.57 18.20
C LEU A 273 -8.83 -1.82 17.57
N ILE A 274 -9.98 -1.70 16.96
CA ILE A 274 -10.71 -2.78 16.30
C ILE A 274 -10.67 -2.52 14.80
N MET A 275 -10.07 -3.43 14.05
CA MET A 275 -9.99 -3.37 12.59
C MET A 275 -10.61 -4.62 11.98
N VAL A 276 -11.55 -4.41 11.07
CA VAL A 276 -12.25 -5.46 10.32
C VAL A 276 -11.65 -5.58 8.92
N ASP A 277 -11.64 -6.79 8.39
CA ASP A 277 -11.07 -7.15 7.09
C ASP A 277 -12.18 -7.14 6.01
N ASP A 278 -12.02 -6.38 4.91
CA ASP A 278 -12.98 -6.31 3.79
C ASP A 278 -14.41 -5.80 4.14
N LEU A 279 -14.58 -5.01 5.20
CA LEU A 279 -15.91 -4.48 5.58
C LEU A 279 -16.21 -3.21 4.78
N GLY A 280 -17.26 -3.25 3.98
CA GLY A 280 -17.73 -2.07 3.25
C GLY A 280 -18.38 -1.06 4.18
N ILE A 281 -18.23 0.23 3.86
CA ILE A 281 -18.85 1.29 4.66
C ILE A 281 -20.39 1.19 4.71
N GLY A 282 -21.00 0.65 3.65
CA GLY A 282 -22.44 0.43 3.58
C GLY A 282 -22.92 -0.76 4.40
N ASP A 283 -22.06 -1.64 4.91
CA ASP A 283 -22.49 -2.82 5.67
C ASP A 283 -22.98 -2.48 7.09
N VAL A 284 -22.61 -1.31 7.61
CA VAL A 284 -22.85 -0.90 9.00
C VAL A 284 -24.10 -0.04 9.14
N GLY A 285 -24.88 -0.28 10.20
CA GLY A 285 -26.18 0.34 10.45
C GLY A 285 -26.11 1.86 10.54
N CYS A 286 -25.20 2.38 11.36
CA CYS A 286 -24.97 3.81 11.55
C CYS A 286 -24.39 4.53 10.31
N TYR A 287 -24.10 3.78 9.24
CA TYR A 287 -23.71 4.31 7.93
C TYR A 287 -24.78 4.12 6.83
N GLY A 288 -25.96 3.57 7.18
CA GLY A 288 -27.13 3.53 6.32
C GLY A 288 -27.70 2.13 6.06
N ASN A 289 -27.02 1.06 6.50
CA ASN A 289 -27.59 -0.29 6.38
C ASN A 289 -28.81 -0.45 7.29
N ASN A 290 -29.88 -1.07 6.80
CA ASN A 290 -31.07 -1.35 7.59
C ASN A 290 -31.48 -2.83 7.58
N THR A 291 -30.67 -3.70 6.97
CA THR A 291 -30.93 -5.14 6.86
C THR A 291 -29.94 -5.99 7.64
N ILE A 292 -28.64 -5.63 7.63
CA ILE A 292 -27.61 -6.27 8.46
C ILE A 292 -27.66 -5.68 9.87
N ARG A 293 -27.71 -6.53 10.89
CA ARG A 293 -27.81 -6.10 12.29
C ARG A 293 -26.43 -5.81 12.88
N THR A 294 -26.14 -4.53 13.11
CA THR A 294 -24.90 -4.07 13.76
C THR A 294 -25.16 -3.19 15.01
N PRO A 295 -26.02 -3.64 15.96
CA PRO A 295 -26.46 -2.80 17.08
C PRO A 295 -25.32 -2.36 18.03
N ASN A 296 -24.25 -3.14 18.16
CA ASN A 296 -23.13 -2.82 19.05
C ASN A 296 -22.21 -1.76 18.43
N ILE A 297 -21.94 -1.85 17.14
CA ILE A 297 -21.21 -0.81 16.40
C ILE A 297 -22.03 0.47 16.35
N ASP A 298 -23.35 0.37 16.13
CA ASP A 298 -24.25 1.52 16.20
C ASP A 298 -24.22 2.17 17.59
N ARG A 299 -24.10 1.37 18.65
CA ARG A 299 -23.92 1.85 20.02
C ARG A 299 -22.59 2.59 20.18
N LEU A 300 -21.48 2.09 19.64
CA LEU A 300 -20.20 2.82 19.63
C LEU A 300 -20.34 4.20 18.97
N SER A 301 -21.07 4.28 17.85
CA SER A 301 -21.32 5.56 17.17
C SER A 301 -22.19 6.50 18.02
N ARG A 302 -23.24 6.00 18.68
CA ARG A 302 -24.12 6.82 19.54
C ARG A 302 -23.39 7.33 20.78
N GLU A 303 -22.49 6.54 21.35
CA GLU A 303 -21.72 6.90 22.54
C GLU A 303 -20.41 7.64 22.23
N GLY A 304 -20.14 7.91 20.94
CA GLY A 304 -18.85 8.42 20.48
C GLY A 304 -18.96 9.36 19.29
N VAL A 305 -17.90 9.37 18.48
CA VAL A 305 -17.74 10.18 17.28
C VAL A 305 -17.70 9.28 16.06
N ARG A 306 -18.52 9.58 15.06
CA ARG A 306 -18.55 8.90 13.75
C ARG A 306 -17.89 9.76 12.69
N LEU A 307 -17.00 9.17 11.89
CA LEU A 307 -16.31 9.84 10.78
C LEU A 307 -17.01 9.51 9.48
N SER A 308 -17.52 10.50 8.75
CA SER A 308 -18.22 10.25 7.48
C SER A 308 -17.27 10.15 6.28
N GLN A 309 -16.07 10.73 6.39
CA GLN A 309 -15.01 10.73 5.37
C GLN A 309 -13.71 10.11 5.90
N HIS A 310 -13.77 8.83 6.23
CA HIS A 310 -12.62 8.10 6.74
C HIS A 310 -12.02 7.19 5.67
N MET A 311 -10.71 7.34 5.43
CA MET A 311 -10.02 6.78 4.26
C MET A 311 -8.91 5.81 4.66
N ALA A 312 -8.97 4.61 4.12
CA ALA A 312 -7.85 3.70 4.03
C ALA A 312 -6.75 4.29 3.14
N ALA A 313 -5.50 4.03 3.50
CA ALA A 313 -4.34 4.51 2.74
C ALA A 313 -4.03 3.65 1.49
N ALA A 314 -4.67 2.48 1.38
CA ALA A 314 -4.58 1.60 0.23
C ALA A 314 -5.84 0.73 0.13
N PRO A 315 -6.24 0.26 -1.06
CA PRO A 315 -7.46 -0.51 -1.25
C PRO A 315 -7.29 -2.03 -0.99
N LEU A 316 -6.22 -2.42 -0.28
CA LEU A 316 -5.81 -3.81 -0.07
C LEU A 316 -5.17 -4.02 1.29
N CYS A 317 -5.32 -5.23 1.84
CA CYS A 317 -4.96 -5.55 3.21
C CYS A 317 -3.50 -5.20 3.57
N THR A 318 -2.50 -5.80 2.91
CA THR A 318 -1.07 -5.62 3.23
C THR A 318 -0.65 -4.15 3.22
N PRO A 319 -0.83 -3.38 2.12
CA PRO A 319 -0.40 -1.98 2.10
C PRO A 319 -1.19 -1.10 3.08
N SER A 320 -2.50 -1.34 3.27
CA SER A 320 -3.30 -0.54 4.19
C SER A 320 -2.91 -0.75 5.66
N ARG A 321 -2.69 -2.01 6.07
CA ARG A 321 -2.23 -2.37 7.41
C ARG A 321 -0.83 -1.85 7.71
N ALA A 322 0.06 -1.86 6.70
CA ALA A 322 1.38 -1.25 6.82
C ALA A 322 1.25 0.24 7.12
N ALA A 323 0.45 0.96 6.33
CA ALA A 323 0.25 2.39 6.50
C ALA A 323 -0.45 2.76 7.80
N PHE A 324 -1.43 1.96 8.23
CA PHE A 324 -2.09 2.11 9.52
C PHE A 324 -1.09 2.02 10.69
N LEU A 325 -0.18 1.06 10.66
CA LEU A 325 0.78 0.85 11.73
C LEU A 325 1.90 1.87 11.75
N THR A 326 2.35 2.37 10.60
CA THR A 326 3.51 3.27 10.48
C THR A 326 3.14 4.74 10.35
N GLY A 327 1.88 5.06 10.02
CA GLY A 327 1.48 6.43 9.65
C GLY A 327 2.11 6.92 8.35
N ARG A 328 2.60 6.00 7.49
CA ARG A 328 3.30 6.31 6.23
C ARG A 328 2.68 5.54 5.07
N TYR A 329 2.67 6.14 3.88
CA TYR A 329 2.26 5.43 2.67
C TYR A 329 3.06 4.14 2.46
N ALA A 330 2.40 3.06 2.02
CA ALA A 330 3.01 1.75 1.83
C ALA A 330 4.17 1.75 0.81
N LEU A 331 4.19 2.72 -0.12
CA LEU A 331 5.29 2.95 -1.03
C LEU A 331 6.60 3.24 -0.28
N ARG A 332 6.53 4.01 0.82
CA ARG A 332 7.68 4.38 1.65
C ARG A 332 8.25 3.23 2.47
N SER A 333 7.49 2.15 2.65
CA SER A 333 7.94 0.92 3.33
C SER A 333 8.20 -0.24 2.35
N GLY A 334 8.12 0.01 1.04
CA GLY A 334 8.31 -1.02 0.00
C GLY A 334 7.19 -2.07 -0.08
N LEU A 335 6.06 -1.85 0.61
CA LEU A 335 4.89 -2.76 0.63
C LEU A 335 3.80 -2.35 -0.38
N GLY A 336 4.03 -1.28 -1.15
CA GLY A 336 3.31 -1.03 -2.39
C GLY A 336 3.80 -1.96 -3.51
N SER A 337 2.88 -2.43 -4.35
CA SER A 337 3.19 -3.27 -5.52
C SER A 337 2.57 -2.71 -6.79
N HIS A 338 3.23 -3.00 -7.92
CA HIS A 338 2.81 -2.63 -9.26
C HIS A 338 2.42 -3.84 -10.11
N GLY A 339 2.62 -5.05 -9.59
CA GLY A 339 2.32 -6.29 -10.30
C GLY A 339 0.93 -6.81 -9.98
N ARG A 340 0.60 -7.96 -10.57
CA ARG A 340 -0.62 -8.71 -10.25
C ARG A 340 -0.73 -9.10 -8.78
N VAL A 341 0.41 -9.24 -8.10
CA VAL A 341 0.46 -9.60 -6.68
C VAL A 341 0.66 -8.34 -5.85
N GLN A 342 -0.40 -7.89 -5.19
CA GLN A 342 -0.44 -6.65 -4.41
C GLN A 342 -0.62 -6.85 -2.90
N VAL A 343 -0.69 -8.11 -2.48
CA VAL A 343 -0.67 -8.55 -1.09
C VAL A 343 0.27 -9.73 -0.95
N LEU A 344 0.80 -9.97 0.25
CA LEU A 344 1.60 -11.16 0.50
C LEU A 344 0.73 -12.41 0.25
N LEU A 345 1.28 -13.45 -0.38
CA LEU A 345 0.51 -14.65 -0.76
C LEU A 345 0.90 -15.92 0.00
N PHE A 346 2.06 -15.91 0.69
CA PHE A 346 2.61 -17.09 1.33
C PHE A 346 3.26 -16.74 2.66
N LEU A 347 3.09 -17.61 3.65
CA LEU A 347 3.80 -17.51 4.93
C LEU A 347 5.28 -17.84 4.82
N GLY A 348 5.65 -18.70 3.86
CA GLY A 348 7.04 -18.98 3.50
C GLY A 348 7.67 -17.93 2.57
N GLY A 349 7.10 -16.74 2.42
CA GLY A 349 7.77 -15.62 1.71
C GLY A 349 8.74 -14.87 2.62
N SER A 350 9.69 -14.13 2.04
CA SER A 350 10.62 -13.25 2.78
C SER A 350 10.20 -11.79 2.82
N GLY A 351 9.11 -11.42 2.11
CA GLY A 351 8.58 -10.06 2.13
C GLY A 351 7.74 -9.77 3.36
N GLY A 352 7.90 -8.58 3.93
CA GLY A 352 7.10 -8.12 5.07
C GLY A 352 7.40 -6.68 5.46
N LEU A 353 6.81 -6.21 6.58
CA LEU A 353 7.08 -4.87 7.11
C LEU A 353 8.56 -4.76 7.51
N PRO A 354 9.36 -3.89 6.88
CA PRO A 354 10.80 -3.85 7.17
C PRO A 354 11.09 -3.58 8.64
N PRO A 355 12.08 -4.25 9.28
CA PRO A 355 12.44 -3.99 10.68
C PRO A 355 12.86 -2.54 10.97
N THR A 356 13.23 -1.79 9.92
CA THR A 356 13.56 -0.36 10.00
C THR A 356 12.32 0.50 10.25
N GLU A 357 11.12 0.06 9.85
CA GLU A 357 9.87 0.79 10.06
C GLU A 357 9.47 0.79 11.53
N THR A 358 9.02 1.95 12.00
CA THR A 358 8.57 2.14 13.38
C THR A 358 7.05 2.17 13.40
N THR A 359 6.43 1.26 14.15
CA THR A 359 4.97 1.22 14.33
C THR A 359 4.52 2.05 15.53
N PHE A 360 3.24 2.44 15.58
CA PHE A 360 2.68 3.06 16.78
C PHE A 360 2.79 2.13 17.99
N ALA A 361 2.72 0.81 17.80
CA ALA A 361 2.90 -0.17 18.87
C ALA A 361 4.33 -0.12 19.44
N LYS A 362 5.35 0.02 18.57
CA LYS A 362 6.74 0.19 19.01
C LYS A 362 6.95 1.51 19.77
N ARG A 363 6.29 2.60 19.34
CA ARG A 363 6.29 3.87 20.06
C ARG A 363 5.66 3.74 21.45
N LEU A 364 4.47 3.17 21.53
CA LEU A 364 3.74 2.96 22.78
C LEU A 364 4.49 2.02 23.74
N GLN A 365 5.09 0.94 23.21
CA GLN A 365 5.96 0.05 23.99
C GLN A 365 7.12 0.83 24.63
N LYS A 366 7.79 1.73 23.88
CA LYS A 366 8.84 2.59 24.44
C LYS A 366 8.32 3.56 25.51
N GLN A 367 7.03 3.90 25.46
CA GLN A 367 6.35 4.72 26.47
C GLN A 367 5.78 3.90 27.64
N GLY A 368 6.14 2.61 27.77
CA GLY A 368 5.75 1.77 28.90
C GLY A 368 4.36 1.14 28.79
N TYR A 369 3.71 1.22 27.62
CA TYR A 369 2.46 0.50 27.39
C TYR A 369 2.70 -1.00 27.28
N THR A 370 1.78 -1.79 27.84
CA THR A 370 1.68 -3.21 27.46
C THR A 370 0.89 -3.32 26.16
N THR A 371 1.47 -3.95 25.14
CA THR A 371 0.95 -3.94 23.76
C THR A 371 0.60 -5.35 23.32
N GLY A 372 -0.61 -5.55 22.81
CA GLY A 372 -1.13 -6.84 22.35
C GLY A 372 -1.75 -6.72 20.97
N LEU A 373 -1.52 -7.72 20.12
CA LEU A 373 -2.22 -7.91 18.85
C LEU A 373 -3.00 -9.22 18.92
N VAL A 374 -4.30 -9.16 18.63
CA VAL A 374 -5.14 -10.36 18.49
C VAL A 374 -5.72 -10.39 17.08
N GLY A 375 -5.51 -11.49 16.36
CA GLY A 375 -6.05 -11.74 15.02
C GLY A 375 -5.05 -11.55 13.88
N LYS A 376 -5.46 -10.89 12.80
CA LYS A 376 -4.73 -10.81 11.52
C LYS A 376 -3.54 -9.84 11.55
N TRP A 377 -2.39 -10.31 11.08
CA TRP A 377 -1.18 -9.49 10.87
C TRP A 377 -1.01 -9.07 9.40
N HIS A 378 -0.73 -10.04 8.53
CA HIS A 378 -0.60 -9.88 7.08
C HIS A 378 0.53 -8.96 6.59
N LEU A 379 1.64 -8.90 7.34
CA LEU A 379 2.82 -8.11 7.04
C LEU A 379 4.13 -8.92 7.10
N GLY A 380 4.06 -10.21 6.76
CA GLY A 380 5.21 -11.11 6.72
C GLY A 380 5.53 -11.77 8.07
N VAL A 381 6.45 -12.74 8.04
CA VAL A 381 6.90 -13.45 9.26
C VAL A 381 8.42 -13.50 9.34
N ASN A 382 9.07 -14.15 8.38
CA ASN A 382 10.51 -14.41 8.37
C ASN A 382 11.21 -13.70 7.19
N CYS A 383 12.53 -13.54 7.26
CA CYS A 383 13.35 -12.92 6.21
C CYS A 383 14.29 -13.94 5.56
N GLU A 384 15.17 -14.53 6.36
CA GLU A 384 16.31 -15.35 5.93
C GLU A 384 16.18 -16.80 6.40
N SER A 385 15.63 -17.01 7.59
CA SER A 385 15.50 -18.33 8.20
C SER A 385 14.15 -18.52 8.91
N ARG A 386 13.66 -19.76 8.91
CA ARG A 386 12.53 -20.19 9.76
C ARG A 386 12.92 -20.05 11.22
N GLY A 387 12.56 -18.91 11.83
CA GLY A 387 12.87 -18.63 13.23
C GLY A 387 13.39 -17.21 13.49
N ASP A 388 13.80 -16.46 12.47
CA ASP A 388 14.27 -15.08 12.67
C ASP A 388 13.13 -14.12 13.04
N HIS A 389 11.91 -14.42 12.61
CA HIS A 389 10.70 -13.65 12.91
C HIS A 389 10.85 -12.15 12.64
N CYS A 390 11.67 -11.78 11.66
CA CYS A 390 12.06 -10.39 11.43
C CYS A 390 10.86 -9.44 11.18
N HIS A 391 9.80 -9.97 10.57
CA HIS A 391 8.57 -9.26 10.21
C HIS A 391 7.41 -9.57 11.18
N HIS A 392 7.65 -10.38 12.20
CA HIS A 392 6.64 -10.84 13.14
C HIS A 392 6.16 -9.69 14.05
N PRO A 393 4.87 -9.66 14.47
CA PRO A 393 4.34 -8.61 15.36
C PRO A 393 5.21 -8.32 16.60
N ASN A 394 5.82 -9.35 17.19
CA ASN A 394 6.68 -9.19 18.37
C ASN A 394 7.94 -8.34 18.10
N HIS A 395 8.46 -8.33 16.87
CA HIS A 395 9.59 -7.47 16.48
C HIS A 395 9.14 -6.03 16.22
N HIS A 396 7.86 -5.85 15.86
CA HIS A 396 7.22 -4.56 15.57
C HIS A 396 6.44 -3.96 16.75
N GLY A 397 6.84 -4.29 17.99
CA GLY A 397 6.41 -3.56 19.17
C GLY A 397 5.19 -4.12 19.91
N PHE A 398 4.71 -5.31 19.54
CA PHE A 398 3.68 -6.03 20.30
C PHE A 398 4.33 -7.00 21.31
N HIS A 399 4.09 -6.82 22.60
CA HIS A 399 4.56 -7.78 23.62
C HIS A 399 3.86 -9.13 23.50
N TYR A 400 2.59 -9.10 23.12
CA TYR A 400 1.75 -10.29 22.98
C TYR A 400 1.14 -10.37 21.59
N PHE A 401 1.16 -11.56 20.99
CA PHE A 401 0.44 -11.85 19.75
C PHE A 401 -0.35 -13.15 19.88
N TYR A 402 -1.60 -13.15 19.43
CA TYR A 402 -2.37 -14.37 19.19
C TYR A 402 -3.20 -14.20 17.93
N GLY A 403 -2.99 -15.03 16.92
CA GLY A 403 -3.82 -14.99 15.72
C GLY A 403 -3.11 -15.50 14.48
N LEU A 404 -3.53 -14.99 13.34
CA LEU A 404 -3.07 -15.44 12.04
C LEU A 404 -1.98 -14.48 11.52
N PRO A 405 -0.74 -14.95 11.34
CA PRO A 405 0.32 -14.13 10.73
C PRO A 405 -0.01 -13.74 9.27
N PHE A 406 -0.88 -14.52 8.62
CA PHE A 406 -1.34 -14.35 7.24
C PHE A 406 -2.77 -13.81 7.13
N THR A 407 -3.38 -13.91 5.95
CA THR A 407 -4.81 -13.70 5.70
C THR A 407 -5.55 -15.03 5.61
N LEU A 408 -6.88 -14.97 5.71
CA LEU A 408 -7.72 -16.08 5.29
C LEU A 408 -7.60 -16.28 3.78
N PHE A 409 -7.51 -17.55 3.37
CA PHE A 409 -7.38 -17.95 1.97
C PHE A 409 -8.39 -19.06 1.67
N ASN A 410 -8.92 -19.15 0.44
CA ASN A 410 -10.00 -20.09 0.11
C ASN A 410 -9.68 -21.56 0.44
N ASN A 411 -8.39 -21.92 0.45
CA ASN A 411 -7.93 -23.25 0.84
C ASN A 411 -7.96 -23.53 2.35
N CYS A 412 -8.28 -22.53 3.20
CA CYS A 412 -8.43 -22.73 4.63
C CYS A 412 -9.72 -23.47 5.00
N VAL A 413 -10.71 -23.51 4.11
CA VAL A 413 -11.93 -24.31 4.25
C VAL A 413 -11.82 -25.56 3.36
N PRO A 414 -12.05 -26.78 3.89
CA PRO A 414 -12.09 -27.99 3.08
C PRO A 414 -13.19 -27.91 2.02
N GLY A 415 -12.86 -28.09 0.73
CA GLY A 415 -13.86 -28.28 -0.33
C GLY A 415 -13.78 -27.33 -1.54
N ALA A 416 -12.97 -26.27 -1.50
CA ALA A 416 -12.74 -25.41 -2.66
C ALA A 416 -11.74 -26.08 -3.63
N ARG A 417 -12.20 -26.97 -4.52
CA ARG A 417 -11.35 -27.57 -5.57
C ARG A 417 -11.50 -26.80 -6.88
N ASN A 418 -10.39 -26.28 -7.40
CA ASN A 418 -10.29 -25.90 -8.81
C ASN A 418 -10.16 -27.17 -9.67
N ALA A 419 -11.15 -27.41 -10.52
CA ALA A 419 -11.13 -28.49 -11.49
C ALA A 419 -10.34 -28.04 -12.73
N VAL A 420 -9.20 -28.67 -12.99
CA VAL A 420 -8.56 -28.66 -14.31
C VAL A 420 -8.40 -30.12 -14.73
N CYS A 421 -9.26 -30.56 -15.65
CA CYS A 421 -9.23 -31.90 -16.23
C CYS A 421 -8.74 -31.82 -17.68
N LEU A 422 -7.75 -32.64 -18.01
CA LEU A 422 -7.04 -32.71 -19.30
C LEU A 422 -7.80 -33.55 -20.34
N ARG A 423 -7.73 -33.14 -21.61
CA ARG A 423 -7.99 -33.90 -22.86
C ARG A 423 -7.21 -33.18 -23.98
N VAL A 424 -6.50 -33.77 -24.95
CA VAL A 424 -6.62 -35.03 -25.72
C VAL A 424 -5.22 -35.43 -26.25
N CYS A 425 -4.93 -36.73 -26.37
CA CYS A 425 -3.85 -37.28 -27.20
C CYS A 425 -4.40 -37.80 -28.53
N GLY A 426 -3.66 -37.60 -29.62
CA GLY A 426 -3.90 -38.29 -30.89
C GLY A 426 -2.83 -37.98 -31.93
N LEU A 427 -2.24 -39.05 -32.50
CA LEU A 427 -1.33 -39.10 -33.65
C LEU A 427 0.14 -38.77 -33.36
N LEU A 428 0.93 -39.80 -33.01
CA LEU A 428 2.33 -40.03 -33.43
C LEU A 428 2.79 -41.39 -32.88
N ARG A 429 3.47 -42.20 -33.71
CA ARG A 429 3.97 -43.54 -33.32
C ARG A 429 5.30 -43.37 -32.58
N VAL A 430 5.25 -43.27 -31.25
CA VAL A 430 6.40 -43.06 -30.37
C VAL A 430 6.95 -44.41 -29.86
N SER A 431 8.27 -44.55 -29.73
CA SER A 431 8.88 -45.77 -29.18
C SER A 431 8.48 -46.00 -27.72
N GLY A 432 8.17 -47.24 -27.32
CA GLY A 432 7.64 -47.54 -25.98
C GLY A 432 8.54 -47.11 -24.81
N ARG A 433 9.86 -47.04 -25.03
CA ARG A 433 10.83 -46.53 -24.04
C ARG A 433 10.74 -45.02 -23.86
N LEU A 434 10.55 -44.27 -24.94
CA LEU A 434 10.37 -42.83 -24.89
C LEU A 434 9.01 -42.46 -24.28
N LEU A 435 7.96 -43.24 -24.59
CA LEU A 435 6.64 -43.06 -23.96
C LEU A 435 6.70 -43.33 -22.45
N ALA A 436 7.39 -44.38 -22.00
CA ALA A 436 7.56 -44.68 -20.58
C ALA A 436 8.36 -43.56 -19.86
N LEU A 437 9.47 -43.10 -20.45
CA LEU A 437 10.26 -41.99 -19.90
C LEU A 437 9.44 -40.70 -19.80
N LEU A 438 8.75 -40.31 -20.88
CA LEU A 438 7.91 -39.11 -20.91
C LEU A 438 6.74 -39.22 -19.93
N THR A 439 6.16 -40.41 -19.77
CA THR A 439 5.10 -40.66 -18.79
C THR A 439 5.65 -40.55 -17.36
N CYS A 440 6.80 -41.15 -17.06
CA CYS A 440 7.45 -41.01 -15.75
C CYS A 440 7.83 -39.55 -15.45
N VAL A 441 8.41 -38.83 -16.41
CA VAL A 441 8.71 -37.40 -16.26
C VAL A 441 7.43 -36.60 -16.08
N SER A 442 6.36 -36.92 -16.81
CA SER A 442 5.06 -36.26 -16.65
C SER A 442 4.44 -36.55 -15.28
N VAL A 443 4.50 -37.79 -14.80
CA VAL A 443 4.00 -38.18 -13.45
C VAL A 443 4.81 -37.49 -12.36
N VAL A 444 6.14 -37.45 -12.48
CA VAL A 444 7.01 -36.74 -11.52
C VAL A 444 6.76 -35.23 -11.58
N SER A 445 6.58 -34.66 -12.76
CA SER A 445 6.28 -33.22 -12.93
C SER A 445 4.90 -32.89 -12.35
N VAL A 446 3.89 -33.74 -12.58
CA VAL A 446 2.55 -33.61 -11.99
C VAL A 446 2.62 -33.78 -10.47
N ALA A 447 3.38 -34.73 -9.94
CA ALA A 447 3.54 -34.90 -8.50
C ALA A 447 4.24 -33.69 -7.87
N LEU A 448 5.36 -33.23 -8.43
CA LEU A 448 6.07 -32.03 -7.96
C LEU A 448 5.21 -30.77 -8.05
N TRP A 449 4.31 -30.69 -9.04
CA TRP A 449 3.38 -29.57 -9.20
C TRP A 449 2.19 -29.65 -8.24
N PHE A 450 1.52 -30.80 -8.13
CA PHE A 450 0.26 -30.94 -7.39
C PHE A 450 0.44 -31.17 -5.89
N VAL A 451 1.52 -31.83 -5.46
CA VAL A 451 1.75 -32.14 -4.04
C VAL A 451 1.83 -30.87 -3.19
N PRO A 452 2.51 -29.77 -3.58
CA PRO A 452 2.47 -28.50 -2.86
C PRO A 452 1.05 -27.92 -2.67
N PHE A 453 0.17 -28.04 -3.67
CA PHE A 453 -1.21 -27.57 -3.55
C PHE A 453 -2.01 -28.33 -2.49
N GLY A 454 -1.71 -29.62 -2.29
CA GLY A 454 -2.30 -30.44 -1.24
C GLY A 454 -1.92 -29.98 0.19
N PHE A 455 -0.80 -29.29 0.35
CA PHE A 455 -0.31 -28.80 1.65
C PHE A 455 -0.57 -27.30 1.89
N LEU A 456 -1.16 -26.56 0.95
CA LEU A 456 -1.40 -25.11 1.11
C LEU A 456 -2.24 -24.78 2.34
N GLN A 457 -3.27 -25.58 2.63
CA GLN A 457 -4.09 -25.42 3.83
C GLN A 457 -3.21 -25.55 5.08
N THR A 458 -2.41 -26.61 5.14
CA THR A 458 -1.49 -26.87 6.23
C THR A 458 -0.45 -25.76 6.38
N TRP A 459 0.10 -25.24 5.29
CA TRP A 459 1.20 -24.27 5.34
C TRP A 459 0.73 -22.84 5.62
N ASN A 460 -0.38 -22.39 5.05
CA ASN A 460 -0.79 -20.98 5.13
C ASN A 460 -1.88 -20.70 6.18
N CYS A 461 -2.64 -21.71 6.61
CA CYS A 461 -3.75 -21.54 7.55
C CYS A 461 -3.33 -21.98 8.95
N ILE A 462 -2.56 -21.11 9.63
CA ILE A 462 -2.02 -21.38 10.97
C ILE A 462 -2.45 -20.31 11.98
N VAL A 463 -2.49 -20.70 13.26
CA VAL A 463 -2.57 -19.76 14.38
C VAL A 463 -1.24 -19.78 15.11
N MET A 464 -0.73 -18.59 15.42
CA MET A 464 0.47 -18.40 16.24
C MET A 464 0.11 -17.75 17.58
N ARG A 465 0.84 -18.13 18.61
CA ARG A 465 0.89 -17.43 19.90
C ARG A 465 2.32 -16.96 20.07
N ASN A 466 2.52 -15.64 20.02
CA ASN A 466 3.85 -15.05 19.80
C ASN A 466 4.53 -15.74 18.62
N GLN A 467 5.79 -16.15 18.75
CA GLN A 467 6.59 -16.74 17.68
C GLN A 467 6.35 -18.25 17.47
N GLU A 468 5.42 -18.86 18.22
CA GLU A 468 5.15 -20.30 18.14
C GLU A 468 3.86 -20.57 17.37
N VAL A 469 3.91 -21.55 16.46
CA VAL A 469 2.72 -22.07 15.77
C VAL A 469 1.96 -22.97 16.74
N VAL A 470 0.79 -22.55 17.19
CA VAL A 470 -0.02 -23.29 18.18
C VAL A 470 -1.13 -24.11 17.55
N GLU A 471 -1.50 -23.83 16.30
CA GLU A 471 -2.52 -24.58 15.59
C GLU A 471 -2.23 -24.67 14.09
N GLN A 472 -2.28 -25.88 13.54
CA GLN A 472 -1.98 -26.14 12.13
C GLN A 472 -2.64 -27.47 11.68
N PRO A 473 -3.65 -27.45 10.79
CA PRO A 473 -4.33 -26.27 10.24
C PRO A 473 -5.31 -25.65 11.25
N MET A 474 -5.50 -24.33 11.13
CA MET A 474 -6.43 -23.51 11.92
C MET A 474 -7.88 -24.04 11.84
N ALA A 475 -8.53 -24.19 12.98
CA ALA A 475 -9.97 -24.45 13.11
C ALA A 475 -10.75 -23.13 13.09
N LEU A 476 -11.39 -22.85 11.95
CA LEU A 476 -12.18 -21.62 11.76
C LEU A 476 -13.44 -21.58 12.62
N GLU A 477 -14.06 -22.73 12.88
CA GLU A 477 -15.31 -22.84 13.66
C GLU A 477 -15.20 -22.28 15.09
N THR A 478 -14.02 -22.43 15.72
CA THR A 478 -13.75 -21.95 17.09
C THR A 478 -12.81 -20.75 17.12
N LEU A 479 -12.43 -20.20 15.96
CA LEU A 479 -11.48 -19.10 15.87
C LEU A 479 -12.03 -17.84 16.56
N THR A 480 -13.31 -17.51 16.29
CA THR A 480 -14.00 -16.36 16.88
C THR A 480 -13.91 -16.36 18.40
N GLU A 481 -14.36 -17.44 19.04
CA GLU A 481 -14.43 -17.57 20.49
C GLU A 481 -13.04 -17.47 21.14
N ARG A 482 -12.03 -18.09 20.52
CA ARG A 482 -10.65 -18.04 21.02
C ARG A 482 -10.05 -16.65 20.89
N MET A 483 -10.24 -15.98 19.75
CA MET A 483 -9.79 -14.60 19.55
C MET A 483 -10.47 -13.64 20.53
N LEU A 484 -11.78 -13.75 20.73
CA LEU A 484 -12.51 -12.95 21.71
C LEU A 484 -11.98 -13.20 23.13
N LYS A 485 -11.80 -14.46 23.53
CA LYS A 485 -11.27 -14.81 24.85
C LYS A 485 -9.88 -14.23 25.08
N GLU A 486 -9.00 -14.27 24.07
CA GLU A 486 -7.65 -13.68 24.20
C GLU A 486 -7.69 -12.16 24.31
N ALA A 487 -8.58 -11.48 23.59
CA ALA A 487 -8.80 -10.04 23.73
C ALA A 487 -9.30 -9.68 25.14
N GLN A 488 -10.32 -10.38 25.65
CA GLN A 488 -10.87 -10.16 27.00
C GLN A 488 -9.83 -10.43 28.09
N ASN A 489 -9.08 -11.52 27.97
CA ASN A 489 -8.00 -11.87 28.90
C ASN A 489 -6.86 -10.86 28.85
N PHE A 490 -6.53 -10.30 27.68
CA PHE A 490 -5.52 -9.26 27.56
C PHE A 490 -5.96 -7.98 28.27
N ILE A 491 -7.20 -7.52 28.07
CA ILE A 491 -7.74 -6.33 28.76
C ILE A 491 -7.75 -6.56 30.28
N SER A 492 -8.30 -7.68 30.73
CA SER A 492 -8.44 -7.98 32.16
C SER A 492 -7.11 -8.04 32.89
N ARG A 493 -6.09 -8.69 32.29
CA ARG A 493 -4.73 -8.79 32.88
C ARG A 493 -3.97 -7.46 32.95
N ASN A 494 -4.41 -6.46 32.19
CA ASN A 494 -3.76 -5.16 32.11
C ASN A 494 -4.65 -4.02 32.64
N ALA A 495 -5.74 -4.33 33.36
CA ALA A 495 -6.65 -3.30 33.87
C ALA A 495 -5.98 -2.28 34.81
N ASP A 496 -4.84 -2.64 35.42
CA ASP A 496 -4.08 -1.83 36.37
C ASP A 496 -3.02 -0.91 35.71
N ARG A 497 -2.76 -1.05 34.40
CA ARG A 497 -1.67 -0.37 33.70
C ARG A 497 -2.10 0.10 32.29
N PRO A 498 -1.43 1.10 31.69
CA PRO A 498 -1.76 1.52 30.33
C PRO A 498 -1.48 0.41 29.32
N PHE A 499 -2.46 0.11 28.47
CA PHE A 499 -2.33 -0.90 27.42
C PHE A 499 -2.79 -0.44 26.05
N LEU A 500 -2.25 -1.10 25.03
CA LEU A 500 -2.74 -1.08 23.65
C LEU A 500 -3.19 -2.50 23.29
N LEU A 501 -4.46 -2.67 22.96
CA LEU A 501 -4.97 -3.83 22.26
C LEU A 501 -5.26 -3.45 20.81
N PHE A 502 -4.57 -4.07 19.86
CA PHE A 502 -4.96 -4.06 18.46
C PHE A 502 -5.69 -5.36 18.13
N PHE A 503 -7.02 -5.30 18.08
CA PHE A 503 -7.89 -6.41 17.73
C PHE A 503 -8.21 -6.38 16.23
N SER A 504 -7.41 -7.10 15.46
CA SER A 504 -7.56 -7.17 14.01
C SER A 504 -8.35 -8.42 13.64
N LEU A 505 -9.64 -8.29 13.39
CA LEU A 505 -10.52 -9.43 13.12
C LEU A 505 -10.17 -10.12 11.79
N ALA A 506 -10.47 -11.41 11.73
CA ALA A 506 -10.45 -12.20 10.50
C ALA A 506 -11.76 -12.03 9.71
N HIS A 507 -12.84 -11.70 10.41
CA HIS A 507 -14.08 -11.18 9.83
C HIS A 507 -13.79 -9.90 9.06
N VAL A 508 -14.37 -9.63 7.90
CA VAL A 508 -15.35 -10.41 7.12
C VAL A 508 -14.75 -10.93 5.81
N HIS A 509 -13.45 -11.22 5.84
CA HIS A 509 -12.69 -11.67 4.66
C HIS A 509 -13.03 -13.11 4.28
N THR A 510 -12.98 -13.39 2.99
CA THR A 510 -13.23 -14.73 2.43
C THR A 510 -12.07 -15.70 2.69
N PRO A 511 -12.31 -17.02 2.86
CA PRO A 511 -13.61 -17.66 2.94
C PRO A 511 -14.32 -17.32 4.24
N LEU A 512 -15.62 -17.05 4.13
CA LEU A 512 -16.47 -16.75 5.27
C LEU A 512 -16.66 -18.01 6.12
N PHE A 513 -16.51 -17.85 7.42
CA PHE A 513 -16.75 -18.88 8.42
C PHE A 513 -17.91 -18.46 9.32
N HIS A 514 -18.53 -19.39 10.02
CA HIS A 514 -19.62 -19.08 10.92
C HIS A 514 -19.52 -19.96 12.16
N SER A 515 -19.76 -19.38 13.33
CA SER A 515 -20.12 -20.19 14.47
C SER A 515 -21.57 -20.69 14.30
N PRO A 516 -21.91 -21.84 14.91
CA PRO A 516 -23.28 -22.36 14.90
C PRO A 516 -24.32 -21.36 15.42
N ALA A 517 -23.90 -20.42 16.28
CA ALA A 517 -24.78 -19.41 16.86
C ALA A 517 -25.24 -18.34 15.87
N PHE A 518 -24.55 -18.13 14.74
CA PHE A 518 -24.91 -17.10 13.76
C PHE A 518 -25.30 -17.67 12.40
N ALA A 519 -25.02 -18.94 12.14
CA ALA A 519 -25.33 -19.61 10.87
C ALA A 519 -26.80 -19.49 10.44
N GLY A 520 -27.04 -18.93 9.25
CA GLY A 520 -28.34 -18.82 8.61
C GLY A 520 -29.30 -17.81 9.26
N LYS A 521 -28.79 -16.85 10.05
CA LYS A 521 -29.63 -15.89 10.77
C LYS A 521 -29.81 -14.57 10.03
N SER A 522 -28.82 -14.19 9.23
CA SER A 522 -28.81 -12.92 8.51
C SER A 522 -29.55 -13.04 7.18
N ARG A 523 -30.13 -11.91 6.75
CA ARG A 523 -30.77 -11.79 5.43
C ARG A 523 -29.76 -11.82 4.28
N HIS A 524 -28.49 -11.51 4.56
CA HIS A 524 -27.42 -11.42 3.56
C HIS A 524 -26.56 -12.70 3.54
N GLY A 525 -27.19 -13.84 3.82
CA GLY A 525 -26.55 -15.15 3.85
C GLY A 525 -25.33 -15.20 4.76
N VAL A 526 -24.34 -15.99 4.36
CA VAL A 526 -23.14 -16.24 5.18
C VAL A 526 -22.30 -14.98 5.40
N TYR A 527 -22.33 -14.02 4.47
CA TYR A 527 -21.64 -12.74 4.66
C TYR A 527 -22.27 -11.96 5.81
N GLY A 528 -23.60 -11.80 5.77
CA GLY A 528 -24.35 -11.16 6.84
C GLY A 528 -24.19 -11.86 8.19
N ASP A 529 -24.17 -13.20 8.22
CA ASP A 529 -23.94 -13.95 9.46
C ASP A 529 -22.57 -13.61 10.07
N ASN A 530 -21.54 -13.49 9.22
CA ASN A 530 -20.19 -13.12 9.64
C ASN A 530 -20.13 -11.66 10.12
N VAL A 531 -20.84 -10.73 9.48
CA VAL A 531 -20.95 -9.33 9.94
C VAL A 531 -21.70 -9.24 11.29
N GLU A 532 -22.80 -9.97 11.46
CA GLU A 532 -23.57 -9.99 12.71
C GLU A 532 -22.78 -10.62 13.87
N GLU A 533 -21.99 -11.66 13.60
CA GLU A 533 -21.04 -12.23 14.59
C GLU A 533 -19.94 -11.22 14.93
N MET A 534 -19.40 -10.52 13.93
CA MET A 534 -18.40 -9.48 14.13
C MET A 534 -18.91 -8.34 15.01
N ASP A 535 -20.15 -7.88 14.80
CA ASP A 535 -20.78 -6.89 15.67
C ASP A 535 -20.93 -7.38 17.11
N TRP A 536 -21.33 -8.64 17.30
CA TRP A 536 -21.40 -9.24 18.63
C TRP A 536 -20.03 -9.24 19.34
N ILE A 537 -18.95 -9.59 18.63
CA ILE A 537 -17.57 -9.52 19.17
C ILE A 537 -17.23 -8.10 19.64
N VAL A 538 -17.58 -7.08 18.84
CA VAL A 538 -17.38 -5.67 19.19
C VAL A 538 -18.13 -5.33 20.48
N GLY A 539 -19.38 -5.80 20.61
CA GLY A 539 -20.17 -5.68 21.83
C GLY A 539 -19.48 -6.29 23.05
N GLN A 540 -19.00 -7.53 22.94
CA GLN A 540 -18.35 -8.25 24.04
C GLN A 540 -17.06 -7.58 24.52
N VAL A 541 -16.24 -7.04 23.60
CA VAL A 541 -15.04 -6.28 23.96
C VAL A 541 -15.43 -4.96 24.64
N THR A 542 -16.44 -4.27 24.14
CA THR A 542 -16.96 -3.03 24.73
C THR A 542 -17.48 -3.27 26.16
N GLU A 543 -18.27 -4.32 26.36
CA GLU A 543 -18.77 -4.74 27.68
C GLU A 543 -17.64 -5.12 28.65
N THR A 544 -16.57 -5.72 28.15
CA THR A 544 -15.39 -6.03 28.98
C THR A 544 -14.71 -4.74 29.47
N VAL A 545 -14.56 -3.73 28.61
CA VAL A 545 -14.00 -2.43 29.00
C VAL A 545 -14.91 -1.71 30.01
N ASP A 546 -16.22 -1.75 29.77
CA ASP A 546 -17.22 -1.11 30.61
C ASP A 546 -17.31 -1.78 31.99
N SER A 547 -17.39 -3.11 32.05
CA SER A 547 -17.53 -3.87 33.31
C SER A 547 -16.31 -3.77 34.22
N LEU A 548 -15.11 -3.58 33.65
CA LEU A 548 -13.88 -3.33 34.41
C LEU A 548 -13.73 -1.86 34.87
N GLY A 549 -14.69 -0.98 34.57
CA GLY A 549 -14.63 0.44 34.93
C GLY A 549 -13.57 1.23 34.15
N LEU A 550 -13.12 0.71 33.00
CA LEU A 550 -12.04 1.29 32.20
C LEU A 550 -12.54 2.29 31.15
N ALA A 551 -13.85 2.37 30.91
CA ALA A 551 -14.47 3.16 29.83
C ALA A 551 -14.04 4.63 29.83
N SER A 552 -13.99 5.28 31.01
CA SER A 552 -13.59 6.69 31.10
C SER A 552 -12.12 6.93 30.74
N ASN A 553 -11.26 5.93 30.76
CA ASN A 553 -9.83 6.07 30.43
C ASN A 553 -9.41 5.24 29.22
N THR A 554 -10.36 4.78 28.40
CA THR A 554 -10.06 3.92 27.24
C THR A 554 -10.61 4.56 25.98
N MET A 555 -9.73 4.81 25.01
CA MET A 555 -10.13 5.17 23.65
C MET A 555 -10.36 3.89 22.85
N MET A 556 -11.60 3.67 22.44
CA MET A 556 -11.94 2.63 21.49
C MET A 556 -12.03 3.21 20.08
N TYR A 557 -11.53 2.50 19.08
CA TYR A 557 -11.57 2.88 17.68
C TYR A 557 -11.99 1.69 16.83
N PHE A 558 -12.95 1.89 15.93
CA PHE A 558 -13.46 0.86 15.02
C PHE A 558 -13.31 1.32 13.56
N THR A 559 -12.76 0.44 12.72
CA THR A 559 -12.58 0.69 11.29
C THR A 559 -12.52 -0.60 10.46
N SER A 560 -12.46 -0.45 9.14
CA SER A 560 -11.95 -1.49 8.23
C SER A 560 -10.58 -1.12 7.66
N ASP A 561 -9.82 -2.12 7.16
CA ASP A 561 -8.55 -1.88 6.48
C ASP A 561 -8.74 -1.35 5.06
N HIS A 562 -9.83 -1.68 4.36
CA HIS A 562 -10.23 -1.07 3.09
C HIS A 562 -11.71 -1.37 2.79
N GLY A 563 -12.22 -0.90 1.65
CA GLY A 563 -13.61 -1.12 1.28
C GLY A 563 -13.97 -2.58 0.95
N GLY A 564 -15.28 -2.84 0.87
CA GLY A 564 -15.86 -4.16 0.63
C GLY A 564 -15.50 -4.75 -0.73
N HIS A 565 -15.37 -6.07 -0.79
CA HIS A 565 -15.01 -6.81 -2.02
C HIS A 565 -16.23 -7.07 -2.91
N VAL A 566 -16.57 -6.08 -3.76
CA VAL A 566 -17.77 -6.09 -4.62
C VAL A 566 -17.81 -7.26 -5.62
N GLU A 567 -16.66 -7.74 -6.09
CA GLU A 567 -16.57 -8.86 -7.03
C GLU A 567 -16.98 -10.21 -6.44
N ASN A 568 -17.09 -10.34 -5.11
CA ASN A 568 -17.57 -11.54 -4.45
C ASN A 568 -19.11 -11.63 -4.37
N GLY A 569 -19.83 -10.65 -4.92
CA GLY A 569 -21.29 -10.62 -4.94
C GLY A 569 -21.88 -10.75 -3.54
N GLU A 570 -22.83 -11.67 -3.35
CA GLU A 570 -23.49 -11.93 -2.05
C GLU A 570 -22.54 -12.38 -0.93
N ARG A 571 -21.28 -12.72 -1.25
CA ARG A 571 -20.25 -13.11 -0.29
C ARG A 571 -19.25 -11.99 0.02
N GLY A 572 -19.43 -10.82 -0.57
CA GLY A 572 -18.58 -9.64 -0.38
C GLY A 572 -19.31 -8.51 0.33
N GLY A 573 -18.54 -7.52 0.79
CA GLY A 573 -19.08 -6.34 1.44
C GLY A 573 -19.71 -5.34 0.50
N TRP A 574 -20.60 -4.51 1.06
CA TRP A 574 -21.32 -3.47 0.35
C TRP A 574 -20.83 -2.07 0.72
N ASN A 575 -20.48 -1.29 -0.30
CA ASN A 575 -19.92 0.06 -0.12
C ASN A 575 -20.98 1.17 -0.17
N GLY A 576 -22.27 0.84 -0.04
CA GLY A 576 -23.31 1.87 0.00
C GLY A 576 -23.49 2.55 -1.35
N ILE A 577 -23.53 3.89 -1.33
CA ILE A 577 -23.62 4.75 -2.51
C ILE A 577 -22.28 4.94 -3.24
N TYR A 578 -21.17 4.52 -2.61
CA TYR A 578 -19.84 4.78 -3.13
C TYR A 578 -19.47 3.77 -4.22
N LYS A 579 -18.85 4.27 -5.28
CA LYS A 579 -18.47 3.47 -6.45
C LYS A 579 -17.19 2.67 -6.18
N GLY A 580 -17.09 1.47 -6.74
CA GLY A 580 -15.91 0.62 -6.57
C GLY A 580 -15.88 -0.17 -5.26
N GLY A 581 -14.73 -0.82 -5.02
CA GLY A 581 -14.51 -1.70 -3.88
C GLY A 581 -13.04 -2.06 -3.69
N LYS A 582 -12.79 -3.13 -2.94
CA LYS A 582 -11.45 -3.71 -2.75
C LYS A 582 -10.64 -3.71 -4.06
N ALA A 583 -9.35 -3.39 -3.95
CA ALA A 583 -8.39 -3.20 -5.04
C ALA A 583 -8.62 -1.99 -5.96
N MET A 584 -9.64 -1.16 -5.72
CA MET A 584 -9.95 0.01 -6.56
C MET A 584 -9.62 1.32 -5.85
N GLY A 585 -8.32 1.58 -5.62
CA GLY A 585 -7.85 2.74 -4.83
C GLY A 585 -8.17 4.11 -5.41
N GLY A 586 -8.59 4.17 -6.68
CA GLY A 586 -9.07 5.38 -7.32
C GLY A 586 -10.49 5.79 -6.91
N TRP A 587 -11.34 4.84 -6.51
CA TRP A 587 -12.76 5.08 -6.25
C TRP A 587 -13.09 5.03 -4.74
N GLU A 588 -14.06 5.83 -4.31
CA GLU A 588 -14.43 5.96 -2.89
C GLU A 588 -14.78 4.63 -2.24
N GLY A 589 -15.48 3.73 -2.94
CA GLY A 589 -15.85 2.43 -2.39
C GLY A 589 -14.66 1.52 -2.11
N GLY A 590 -13.48 1.78 -2.66
CA GLY A 590 -12.26 1.02 -2.35
C GLY A 590 -11.48 1.52 -1.14
N ILE A 591 -11.62 2.80 -0.80
CA ILE A 591 -10.78 3.48 0.20
C ILE A 591 -11.59 4.10 1.34
N ARG A 592 -12.84 4.46 1.13
CA ARG A 592 -13.72 4.95 2.19
C ARG A 592 -14.18 3.80 3.07
N VAL A 593 -13.94 3.92 4.37
CA VAL A 593 -14.20 2.88 5.38
C VAL A 593 -14.97 3.48 6.57
N PRO A 594 -15.68 2.66 7.36
CA PRO A 594 -16.22 3.11 8.64
C PRO A 594 -15.10 3.65 9.54
N GLY A 595 -15.31 4.77 10.21
CA GLY A 595 -14.44 5.25 11.28
C GLY A 595 -15.24 5.67 12.50
N ILE A 596 -15.08 5.01 13.64
CA ILE A 596 -15.82 5.34 14.88
C ILE A 596 -14.85 5.39 16.05
N PHE A 597 -14.91 6.47 16.83
CA PHE A 597 -14.19 6.61 18.10
C PHE A 597 -15.17 6.64 19.26
N ARG A 598 -14.91 5.90 20.34
CA ARG A 598 -15.65 5.99 21.60
C ARG A 598 -14.68 6.28 22.73
N TRP A 599 -14.94 7.37 23.46
CA TRP A 599 -14.20 7.72 24.69
C TRP A 599 -15.06 8.64 25.57
N PRO A 600 -15.94 8.09 26.42
CA PRO A 600 -17.02 8.84 27.08
C PRO A 600 -16.60 10.06 27.90
N SER A 601 -15.37 10.08 28.44
CA SER A 601 -14.88 11.20 29.27
C SER A 601 -14.20 12.34 28.48
N ARG A 602 -13.87 12.11 27.20
CA ARG A 602 -13.08 13.04 26.38
C ARG A 602 -13.77 13.42 25.07
N LEU A 603 -14.66 12.57 24.55
CA LEU A 603 -15.32 12.76 23.26
C LEU A 603 -16.82 13.00 23.44
N PRO A 604 -17.42 13.94 22.68
CA PRO A 604 -18.86 14.15 22.70
C PRO A 604 -19.58 12.97 22.03
N ALA A 605 -20.57 12.42 22.72
CA ALA A 605 -21.40 11.33 22.22
C ALA A 605 -22.30 11.79 21.06
N GLY A 606 -22.46 10.94 20.04
CA GLY A 606 -23.32 11.16 18.89
C GLY A 606 -22.81 12.17 17.87
N ARG A 607 -21.57 12.66 18.02
CA ARG A 607 -21.00 13.64 17.09
C ARG A 607 -20.62 12.99 15.76
N VAL A 608 -20.86 13.70 14.67
CA VAL A 608 -20.36 13.35 13.33
C VAL A 608 -19.25 14.32 12.94
N VAL A 609 -18.20 13.81 12.33
CA VAL A 609 -17.05 14.57 11.80
C VAL A 609 -17.00 14.28 10.30
N ASP A 610 -17.07 15.34 9.50
CA ASP A 610 -17.15 15.25 8.04
C ASP A 610 -15.82 15.58 7.35
N GLU A 611 -14.82 15.99 8.12
CA GLU A 611 -13.48 16.27 7.66
C GLU A 611 -12.79 14.99 7.14
N PRO A 612 -12.05 15.07 6.01
CA PRO A 612 -11.25 13.95 5.51
C PRO A 612 -10.24 13.47 6.56
N THR A 613 -10.28 12.17 6.85
CA THR A 613 -9.40 11.51 7.82
C THR A 613 -8.77 10.27 7.20
N SER A 614 -7.57 9.92 7.61
CA SER A 614 -6.87 8.72 7.14
C SER A 614 -6.66 7.71 8.26
N LEU A 615 -6.61 6.42 7.93
CA LEU A 615 -6.05 5.38 8.80
C LEU A 615 -4.66 5.77 9.35
N MET A 616 -3.86 6.48 8.55
CA MET A 616 -2.52 6.94 8.94
C MET A 616 -2.54 7.98 10.06
N ASP A 617 -3.64 8.73 10.21
CA ASP A 617 -3.80 9.76 11.26
C ASP A 617 -3.85 9.13 12.67
N LEU A 618 -4.03 7.81 12.78
CA LEU A 618 -4.05 7.15 14.08
C LEU A 618 -2.65 7.12 14.72
N TYR A 619 -1.59 6.92 13.93
CA TYR A 619 -0.21 6.92 14.43
C TYR A 619 0.17 8.23 15.18
N PRO A 620 0.04 9.45 14.59
CA PRO A 620 0.32 10.69 15.31
C PRO A 620 -0.59 10.88 16.52
N THR A 621 -1.82 10.40 16.43
CA THR A 621 -2.82 10.51 17.51
C THR A 621 -2.44 9.70 18.73
N LEU A 622 -2.08 8.44 18.54
CA LEU A 622 -1.62 7.59 19.64
C LEU A 622 -0.30 8.10 20.22
N LYS A 623 0.62 8.55 19.37
CA LYS A 623 1.88 9.17 19.79
C LYS A 623 1.64 10.38 20.69
N HIS A 624 0.77 11.30 20.29
CA HIS A 624 0.40 12.48 21.07
C HIS A 624 -0.26 12.12 22.41
N LEU A 625 -1.26 11.22 22.37
CA LEU A 625 -2.01 10.80 23.56
C LEU A 625 -1.14 10.05 24.58
N ALA A 626 -0.11 9.34 24.11
CA ALA A 626 0.90 8.71 24.95
C ALA A 626 2.02 9.65 25.40
N GLN A 627 1.95 10.93 25.00
CA GLN A 627 2.94 11.96 25.32
C GLN A 627 4.35 11.60 24.81
N ASP A 628 4.45 10.91 23.67
CA ASP A 628 5.74 10.58 23.05
C ASP A 628 6.28 11.80 22.30
N THR A 629 7.36 12.38 22.83
CA THR A 629 8.05 13.55 22.26
C THR A 629 9.17 13.17 21.30
N GLN A 630 9.46 11.87 21.11
CA GLN A 630 10.51 11.44 20.20
C GLN A 630 10.19 11.89 18.77
N THR A 631 11.21 12.38 18.06
CA THR A 631 11.09 12.78 16.66
C THR A 631 10.80 11.55 15.78
N ASP A 632 9.87 11.69 14.83
CA ASP A 632 9.67 10.71 13.75
C ASP A 632 10.65 10.99 12.60
N ARG A 633 10.65 10.11 11.59
CA ARG A 633 11.31 10.42 10.33
C ARG A 633 10.67 11.69 9.71
N PRO A 634 11.43 12.51 8.97
CA PRO A 634 10.92 13.77 8.40
C PRO A 634 9.66 13.63 7.54
N ASP A 635 9.47 12.47 6.90
CA ASP A 635 8.39 12.22 5.90
C ASP A 635 7.18 11.50 6.50
N ALA A 636 6.82 11.88 7.73
CA ALA A 636 5.62 11.42 8.39
C ALA A 636 4.44 12.27 7.89
N ASP A 637 3.72 11.77 6.88
CA ASP A 637 2.51 12.37 6.32
C ASP A 637 1.35 12.26 7.34
N MET A 638 1.44 13.04 8.43
CA MET A 638 0.72 12.77 9.68
C MET A 638 -0.11 13.98 10.13
N LYS A 639 -1.43 13.84 10.24
CA LYS A 639 -2.31 14.83 10.89
C LYS A 639 -2.91 14.26 12.17
N LEU A 640 -3.08 15.10 13.19
CA LEU A 640 -3.58 14.69 14.49
C LEU A 640 -5.12 14.64 14.49
N TYR A 641 -5.73 13.52 14.92
CA TYR A 641 -7.18 13.44 15.07
C TYR A 641 -7.73 14.47 16.03
N LYS A 642 -6.99 14.83 17.08
CA LYS A 642 -7.40 15.85 18.04
C LYS A 642 -7.72 17.18 17.35
N ASP A 643 -6.95 17.57 16.34
CA ASP A 643 -7.16 18.83 15.62
C ASP A 643 -8.44 18.77 14.76
N LYS A 644 -8.75 17.60 14.21
CA LYS A 644 -9.98 17.33 13.44
C LYS A 644 -11.22 17.21 14.35
N ILE A 645 -11.12 16.40 15.40
CA ILE A 645 -12.22 16.11 16.33
C ILE A 645 -12.52 17.30 17.25
N ALA A 646 -11.55 18.16 17.59
CA ALA A 646 -11.82 19.36 18.36
C ALA A 646 -12.54 20.46 17.55
N GLY A 647 -12.80 20.26 16.25
CA GLY A 647 -13.33 21.30 15.37
C GLY A 647 -12.36 22.48 15.20
N LEU A 648 -11.07 22.27 15.45
CA LEU A 648 -10.02 23.28 15.22
C LEU A 648 -9.70 23.43 13.73
N LEU A 649 -10.19 22.52 12.89
CA LEU A 649 -10.14 22.60 11.44
C LEU A 649 -11.48 23.13 10.91
N ARG A 650 -11.40 24.03 9.93
CA ARG A 650 -12.50 24.86 9.44
C ARG A 650 -13.51 24.04 8.64
N GLU A 651 -14.78 24.46 8.62
CA GLU A 651 -15.81 23.93 7.72
C GLU A 651 -15.36 24.04 6.25
N PHE A 652 -15.45 22.93 5.52
CA PHE A 652 -15.12 22.84 4.10
C PHE A 652 -16.40 22.76 3.26
N GLU A 653 -16.55 23.68 2.31
CA GLU A 653 -17.80 23.86 1.55
C GLU A 653 -17.90 22.93 0.31
N LYS A 654 -16.77 22.55 -0.30
CA LYS A 654 -16.69 21.64 -1.46
C LYS A 654 -15.48 20.72 -1.39
N ARG A 655 -15.63 19.50 -1.93
CA ARG A 655 -14.61 18.45 -1.90
C ARG A 655 -14.49 17.80 -3.27
N PHE A 656 -13.29 17.82 -3.83
CA PHE A 656 -13.05 17.31 -5.17
C PHE A 656 -12.22 16.04 -5.15
N GLN A 657 -12.54 15.09 -6.02
CA GLN A 657 -11.73 13.90 -6.29
C GLN A 657 -11.31 13.91 -7.75
N VAL A 658 -10.02 13.66 -7.98
CA VAL A 658 -9.42 13.69 -9.32
C VAL A 658 -8.87 12.32 -9.70
N HIS A 659 -9.28 11.83 -10.87
CA HIS A 659 -8.87 10.54 -11.42
C HIS A 659 -8.05 10.74 -12.69
N TYR A 660 -6.76 10.41 -12.62
CA TYR A 660 -5.87 10.39 -13.79
C TYR A 660 -6.09 9.15 -14.67
N PHE A 661 -6.64 8.09 -14.10
CA PHE A 661 -6.94 6.84 -14.75
C PHE A 661 -8.03 6.13 -13.94
N THR A 662 -8.78 5.24 -14.60
CA THR A 662 -9.80 4.41 -13.95
C THR A 662 -9.68 2.98 -14.43
N PRO A 663 -9.95 1.97 -13.57
CA PRO A 663 -10.02 0.59 -14.02
C PRO A 663 -11.15 0.39 -15.05
N ASN A 664 -10.91 -0.49 -16.01
CA ASN A 664 -11.91 -0.89 -16.99
C ASN A 664 -12.82 -1.94 -16.35
N PHE A 665 -13.99 -1.50 -15.87
CA PHE A 665 -14.98 -2.38 -15.26
C PHE A 665 -15.48 -3.46 -16.23
N SER A 666 -15.80 -4.62 -15.66
CA SER A 666 -16.17 -5.80 -16.42
C SER A 666 -17.27 -6.58 -15.67
N PRO A 667 -18.53 -6.54 -16.15
CA PRO A 667 -18.99 -5.82 -17.34
C PRO A 667 -18.94 -4.28 -17.19
N PRO A 668 -18.99 -3.51 -18.30
CA PRO A 668 -19.05 -2.05 -18.23
C PRO A 668 -20.15 -1.55 -17.28
N ASP A 669 -19.91 -0.45 -16.59
CA ASP A 669 -20.82 0.19 -15.62
C ASP A 669 -21.20 -0.65 -14.38
N SER A 670 -20.62 -1.84 -14.18
CA SER A 670 -20.89 -2.68 -13.01
C SER A 670 -20.33 -2.14 -11.69
N GLY A 671 -19.40 -1.18 -11.74
CA GLY A 671 -18.71 -0.71 -10.55
C GLY A 671 -17.63 -1.66 -10.03
N GLY A 672 -17.28 -2.72 -10.78
CA GLY A 672 -16.20 -3.64 -10.41
C GLY A 672 -15.67 -4.49 -11.57
N CYS A 673 -14.70 -5.36 -11.28
CA CYS A 673 -14.04 -6.22 -12.26
C CYS A 673 -14.43 -7.69 -12.08
N HIS A 674 -15.72 -8.01 -12.18
CA HIS A 674 -16.29 -9.32 -11.87
C HIS A 674 -15.70 -10.48 -12.67
N HIS A 675 -15.23 -10.24 -13.91
CA HIS A 675 -14.57 -11.28 -14.72
C HIS A 675 -13.17 -11.66 -14.22
N GLU A 676 -12.41 -10.70 -13.67
CA GLU A 676 -11.05 -10.94 -13.16
C GLU A 676 -11.01 -11.15 -11.64
N HIS A 677 -12.15 -10.94 -10.95
CA HIS A 677 -12.32 -10.90 -9.48
C HIS A 677 -11.53 -9.81 -8.74
N ILE A 678 -10.60 -9.13 -9.42
CA ILE A 678 -9.82 -8.02 -8.92
C ILE A 678 -9.54 -7.05 -10.06
N CYS A 679 -9.75 -5.75 -9.83
CA CYS A 679 -9.37 -4.74 -10.81
C CYS A 679 -7.85 -4.56 -10.85
N ARG A 680 -7.30 -4.57 -12.06
CA ARG A 680 -5.89 -4.19 -12.27
C ARG A 680 -5.75 -2.67 -12.39
N CYS A 681 -4.56 -2.20 -12.09
CA CYS A 681 -4.21 -0.79 -12.11
C CYS A 681 -3.21 -0.44 -13.23
N ASP A 682 -3.03 -1.31 -14.22
CA ASP A 682 -2.02 -1.18 -15.28
C ASP A 682 -2.45 -1.73 -16.65
N GLY A 683 -1.68 -1.34 -17.68
CA GLY A 683 -1.79 -1.87 -19.03
C GLY A 683 -3.15 -1.61 -19.70
N GLU A 684 -3.67 -2.61 -20.41
CA GLU A 684 -4.94 -2.55 -21.14
C GLU A 684 -6.18 -2.60 -20.21
N HIS A 685 -5.96 -2.80 -18.89
CA HIS A 685 -7.03 -2.93 -17.91
C HIS A 685 -7.45 -1.59 -17.29
N VAL A 686 -6.85 -0.49 -17.74
CA VAL A 686 -7.17 0.86 -17.27
C VAL A 686 -7.41 1.81 -18.44
N THR A 687 -8.20 2.84 -18.21
CA THR A 687 -8.37 3.99 -19.10
C THR A 687 -7.69 5.18 -18.46
N TYR A 688 -6.75 5.81 -19.16
CA TYR A 688 -6.13 7.07 -18.75
C TYR A 688 -6.95 8.27 -19.23
N HIS A 689 -6.98 9.32 -18.42
CA HIS A 689 -7.79 10.51 -18.65
C HIS A 689 -6.90 11.74 -18.81
N ASP A 690 -7.04 12.43 -19.95
CA ASP A 690 -6.41 13.71 -20.21
C ASP A 690 -7.41 14.66 -20.89
N PRO A 691 -7.94 15.68 -20.19
CA PRO A 691 -7.66 16.01 -18.78
C PRO A 691 -8.19 14.95 -17.80
N PRO A 692 -7.64 14.87 -16.57
CA PRO A 692 -8.15 13.99 -15.51
C PRO A 692 -9.64 14.22 -15.22
N LEU A 693 -10.37 13.16 -14.83
CA LEU A 693 -11.76 13.29 -14.42
C LEU A 693 -11.83 13.96 -13.05
N VAL A 694 -12.76 14.90 -12.86
CA VAL A 694 -12.96 15.61 -11.59
C VAL A 694 -14.39 15.34 -11.10
N TYR A 695 -14.56 14.98 -9.83
CA TYR A 695 -15.87 14.80 -9.19
C TYR A 695 -15.98 15.71 -7.97
N ASP A 696 -17.17 16.25 -7.69
CA ASP A 696 -17.47 16.95 -6.43
C ASP A 696 -18.17 16.00 -5.48
N LEU A 697 -17.42 15.40 -4.57
CA LEU A 697 -17.91 14.41 -3.59
C LEU A 697 -18.94 14.98 -2.62
N SER A 698 -19.03 16.30 -2.49
CA SER A 698 -20.02 16.92 -1.61
C SER A 698 -21.42 16.90 -2.24
N ARG A 699 -21.51 16.82 -3.57
CA ARG A 699 -22.77 16.75 -4.33
C ARG A 699 -23.00 15.38 -4.99
N ASP A 700 -21.93 14.71 -5.39
CA ASP A 700 -21.94 13.40 -6.04
C ASP A 700 -20.96 12.43 -5.36
N PRO A 701 -21.31 11.93 -4.16
CA PRO A 701 -20.51 10.90 -3.48
C PRO A 701 -20.47 9.56 -4.24
N SER A 702 -21.32 9.37 -5.25
CA SER A 702 -21.34 8.17 -6.09
C SER A 702 -20.36 8.22 -7.26
N GLU A 703 -19.70 9.35 -7.47
CA GLU A 703 -18.74 9.57 -8.56
C GLU A 703 -19.31 9.13 -9.92
N SER A 704 -20.55 9.53 -10.17
CA SER A 704 -21.35 9.15 -11.32
C SER A 704 -21.31 10.19 -12.44
N ARG A 705 -21.02 11.46 -12.10
CA ARG A 705 -21.09 12.61 -13.01
C ARG A 705 -19.79 13.42 -12.96
N PRO A 706 -18.83 13.17 -13.89
CA PRO A 706 -17.61 13.97 -13.94
C PRO A 706 -17.93 15.42 -14.30
N LEU A 707 -17.18 16.34 -13.68
CA LEU A 707 -17.21 17.77 -13.93
C LEU A 707 -16.40 18.12 -15.18
N THR A 708 -16.76 19.23 -15.78
CA THR A 708 -16.13 19.79 -16.98
C THR A 708 -15.94 21.29 -16.78
N PRO A 709 -15.13 21.98 -17.60
CA PRO A 709 -15.03 23.44 -17.55
C PRO A 709 -16.37 24.16 -17.73
N ALA A 710 -17.36 23.53 -18.37
CA ALA A 710 -18.71 24.07 -18.54
C ALA A 710 -19.58 23.91 -17.27
N THR A 711 -19.35 22.88 -16.46
CA THR A 711 -20.15 22.56 -15.27
C THR A 711 -19.51 23.01 -13.96
N GLU A 712 -18.20 23.25 -13.94
CA GLU A 712 -17.46 23.81 -12.81
C GLU A 712 -16.44 24.84 -13.33
N PRO A 713 -16.69 26.15 -13.14
CA PRO A 713 -15.80 27.22 -13.62
C PRO A 713 -14.36 27.10 -13.12
N ARG A 714 -14.18 26.41 -11.98
CA ARG A 714 -12.90 26.22 -11.30
C ARG A 714 -12.18 24.94 -11.73
N HIS A 715 -12.69 24.24 -12.73
CA HIS A 715 -12.13 22.97 -13.21
C HIS A 715 -10.62 23.05 -13.50
N GLY A 716 -10.16 24.08 -14.23
CA GLY A 716 -8.73 24.26 -14.51
C GLY A 716 -7.90 24.54 -13.26
N GLU A 717 -8.46 25.28 -12.30
CA GLU A 717 -7.84 25.60 -11.01
C GLU A 717 -7.66 24.34 -10.14
N ILE A 718 -8.68 23.48 -10.11
CA ILE A 718 -8.67 22.19 -9.40
C ILE A 718 -7.57 21.30 -9.98
N LEU A 719 -7.53 21.14 -11.30
CA LEU A 719 -6.53 20.30 -11.96
C LEU A 719 -5.11 20.81 -11.74
N LEU A 720 -4.89 22.13 -11.79
CA LEU A 720 -3.58 22.72 -11.54
C LEU A 720 -3.09 22.41 -10.12
N ARG A 721 -3.91 22.71 -9.09
CA ARG A 721 -3.53 22.46 -7.69
C ARG A 721 -3.33 20.99 -7.37
N THR A 722 -4.18 20.15 -7.98
CA THR A 722 -4.05 18.71 -7.88
C THR A 722 -2.73 18.26 -8.51
N GLY A 723 -2.41 18.71 -9.73
CA GLY A 723 -1.14 18.40 -10.39
C GLY A 723 0.09 18.86 -9.60
N GLU A 724 0.04 20.03 -8.96
CA GLU A 724 1.11 20.56 -8.12
C GLU A 724 1.32 19.73 -6.85
N ALA A 725 0.25 19.38 -6.13
CA ALA A 725 0.33 18.55 -4.93
C ALA A 725 0.84 17.14 -5.26
N ALA A 726 0.41 16.60 -6.40
CA ALA A 726 0.85 15.32 -6.95
C ALA A 726 2.36 15.32 -7.20
N ALA A 727 2.83 16.31 -7.96
CA ALA A 727 4.24 16.46 -8.26
C ALA A 727 5.07 16.64 -6.97
N SER A 728 4.62 17.50 -6.06
CA SER A 728 5.31 17.75 -4.79
C SER A 728 5.43 16.49 -3.93
N HIS A 729 4.41 15.63 -3.88
CA HIS A 729 4.47 14.38 -3.13
C HIS A 729 5.41 13.37 -3.77
N ARG A 730 5.32 13.20 -5.10
CA ARG A 730 6.23 12.34 -5.85
C ARG A 730 7.69 12.74 -5.65
N ASP A 731 7.97 14.04 -5.56
CA ASP A 731 9.31 14.53 -5.26
C ASP A 731 9.80 14.05 -3.88
N THR A 732 8.92 13.94 -2.87
CA THR A 732 9.28 13.34 -1.57
C THR A 732 9.59 11.84 -1.64
N LEU A 733 9.00 11.10 -2.59
CA LEU A 733 9.29 9.69 -2.81
C LEU A 733 10.63 9.49 -3.54
N THR A 734 11.00 10.43 -4.41
CA THR A 734 12.25 10.39 -5.19
C THR A 734 13.45 10.97 -4.45
N GLU A 735 13.28 11.98 -3.60
CA GLU A 735 14.33 12.49 -2.72
C GLU A 735 14.77 11.44 -1.68
N GLU A 736 13.84 10.61 -1.15
CA GLU A 736 14.18 9.44 -0.33
C GLU A 736 15.04 8.44 -1.12
N ALA A 737 14.72 8.19 -2.40
CA ALA A 737 15.51 7.32 -3.28
C ALA A 737 16.90 7.89 -3.67
N GLY A 738 17.11 9.19 -3.49
CA GLY A 738 18.40 9.86 -3.74
C GLY A 738 19.32 9.95 -2.51
N ARG A 739 18.80 9.77 -1.28
CA ARG A 739 19.57 9.91 -0.02
C ARG A 739 19.95 8.58 0.64
N ALA A 740 19.33 7.48 0.24
CA ALA A 740 19.73 6.10 0.57
C ALA A 740 19.23 5.19 -0.56
N GLU A 741 19.77 3.97 -0.69
CA GLU A 741 19.27 2.98 -1.66
C GLU A 741 17.74 3.00 -1.75
N ALA A 742 17.19 3.10 -2.97
CA ALA A 742 15.76 3.07 -3.22
C ALA A 742 15.09 2.01 -2.34
N VAL A 743 14.03 2.38 -1.61
CA VAL A 743 13.36 1.52 -0.63
C VAL A 743 13.13 0.12 -1.24
N PRO A 744 13.74 -0.94 -0.69
CA PRO A 744 13.66 -2.26 -1.28
C PRO A 744 12.21 -2.75 -1.35
N SER A 745 11.76 -3.13 -2.55
CA SER A 745 10.41 -3.67 -2.72
C SER A 745 10.25 -4.98 -1.98
N GLN A 746 9.40 -4.97 -0.95
CA GLN A 746 8.97 -6.14 -0.20
C GLN A 746 7.98 -7.00 -1.00
N MET A 747 7.48 -6.47 -2.11
CA MET A 747 6.55 -7.12 -3.04
C MET A 747 7.25 -7.66 -4.30
N SER A 748 8.58 -7.72 -4.32
CA SER A 748 9.34 -8.30 -5.43
C SER A 748 9.08 -9.81 -5.56
N TRP A 749 9.32 -10.37 -6.75
CA TRP A 749 9.17 -11.81 -6.97
C TRP A 749 10.02 -12.64 -6.01
N ASP A 750 11.25 -12.23 -5.71
CA ASP A 750 12.09 -12.95 -4.75
C ASP A 750 11.46 -12.96 -3.34
N ASN A 751 10.84 -11.86 -2.93
CA ASN A 751 10.25 -11.73 -1.60
C ASN A 751 8.90 -12.43 -1.45
N VAL A 752 8.11 -12.46 -2.52
CA VAL A 752 6.73 -12.99 -2.50
C VAL A 752 6.68 -14.48 -2.83
N LEU A 753 7.64 -15.03 -3.58
CA LEU A 753 7.66 -16.45 -3.90
C LEU A 753 7.85 -17.31 -2.64
N TRP A 754 7.17 -18.46 -2.62
CA TRP A 754 7.27 -19.40 -1.52
C TRP A 754 8.68 -20.01 -1.42
N LYS A 755 9.31 -19.86 -0.25
CA LYS A 755 10.62 -20.40 0.11
C LYS A 755 10.43 -21.49 1.19
N PRO A 756 10.67 -22.78 0.88
CA PRO A 756 10.43 -23.89 1.80
C PRO A 756 11.15 -23.74 3.16
N TRP A 757 12.35 -23.16 3.17
CA TRP A 757 13.16 -22.96 4.38
C TRP A 757 12.68 -21.81 5.28
N LEU A 758 11.71 -21.01 4.83
CA LEU A 758 11.07 -19.94 5.62
C LEU A 758 9.73 -20.37 6.21
N GLN A 759 9.15 -21.48 5.73
CA GLN A 759 7.79 -21.90 6.05
C GLN A 759 7.62 -22.18 7.55
N PRO A 760 6.78 -21.40 8.28
CA PRO A 760 6.41 -21.73 9.64
C PRO A 760 5.69 -23.07 9.70
N CYS A 761 6.06 -23.90 10.66
CA CYS A 761 5.55 -25.25 10.79
C CYS A 761 5.77 -25.74 12.23
N CYS A 762 4.72 -26.27 12.86
CA CYS A 762 4.75 -26.74 14.24
C CYS A 762 5.50 -28.07 14.39
N GLY A 763 5.56 -28.87 13.31
CA GLY A 763 6.20 -30.18 13.29
C GLY A 763 7.27 -30.33 12.22
N THR A 764 7.43 -31.58 11.76
CA THR A 764 8.37 -31.94 10.69
C THR A 764 7.83 -31.46 9.34
N PHE A 765 8.52 -30.51 8.74
CA PHE A 765 8.26 -30.07 7.38
C PHE A 765 8.57 -31.22 6.39
N PRO A 766 7.76 -31.46 5.34
CA PRO A 766 6.58 -30.68 4.90
C PRO A 766 5.24 -31.05 5.54
N PHE A 767 5.18 -32.08 6.37
CA PHE A 767 3.95 -32.76 6.82
C PHE A 767 3.26 -32.14 8.06
N CYS A 768 3.43 -30.84 8.30
CA CYS A 768 3.15 -30.17 9.58
C CYS A 768 1.78 -30.52 10.23
N GLY A 769 1.74 -30.66 11.55
CA GLY A 769 0.49 -30.83 12.30
C GLY A 769 0.60 -30.44 13.77
N CYS A 770 -0.35 -29.65 14.26
CA CYS A 770 -0.59 -29.41 15.69
C CYS A 770 -2.08 -29.14 15.95
N ARG A 771 -2.65 -29.97 16.83
CA ARG A 771 -3.82 -29.69 17.66
C ARG A 771 -3.66 -30.51 18.95
N ASP A 772 -3.31 -29.85 20.05
CA ASP A 772 -3.80 -30.27 21.36
C ASP A 772 -4.28 -29.04 22.13
N ASN A 773 -5.48 -29.19 22.69
CA ASN A 773 -6.23 -28.20 23.47
C ASN A 773 -5.56 -27.92 24.81
N ALA A 774 -4.35 -27.35 24.81
CA ALA A 774 -3.75 -26.85 26.04
C ALA A 774 -4.43 -25.54 26.44
N SER A 775 -5.43 -25.64 27.32
CA SER A 775 -6.04 -24.59 28.16
C SER A 775 -7.30 -23.85 27.66
N LEU A 776 -8.42 -24.59 27.60
CA LEU A 776 -9.68 -24.08 28.15
C LEU A 776 -9.65 -23.95 29.70
N THR A 777 -8.51 -24.24 30.33
CA THR A 777 -8.24 -24.12 31.76
C THR A 777 -6.86 -23.50 32.01
N ALA A 778 -6.85 -22.20 32.28
CA ALA A 778 -5.99 -21.50 33.25
C ALA A 778 -6.56 -20.09 33.45
#